data_AF-A0A6P6Y4E9-F1
#
_entry.id   AF-A0A6P6Y4E9-F1
#
_cell.length_a   1.000
_cell.length_b   1.000
_cell.length_c   1.000
_cell.angle_alpha   90.00
_cell.angle_beta   90.00
_cell.angle_gamma   90.00
#
_symmetry.space_group_name_H-M   'P 1'
#
loop_
_entity.id
_entity.type
_entity.pdbx_description
1 polymer ?
#
loop_
_entity_poly.entity_id
_entity_poly.type
_entity_poly.pdbx_seq_one_letter_code
_entity_poly.pdbx_strand_id
1 'polypeptide(L)'
;MLISAPTGSGKTNIAFFAMIREIQKHLDAAQSALVSSDFKIVYVSPLKALVAEQVATFRRRFDTIRDASGGGIAVRVCEMSGDSQLREFELAGVHVLVCTPEKFSNMLRFAEQRASMQLIKLLIIDEIHMLHQARGWVLEEIVTSLRLRAVDVRFVGLSATIPNCHDIADFLHLSPTLLTRANNPRKGLFVFDDSFRPIPLAKCIYALESGDSAEAQDALTFEFVVRQLKNQKSVLVFVQSRQGTVKVAQNLLRSFSQTGDLTAIFSSQRRGSALIQKLKQASKEAADPALASVVEFGFGFHHGGMSRADRDLVEALFRNYQICCLVCTSTLAWGVNLPASCVIVRGTTFYDSTKNVYAEMEEIDLLQITGRAGRPPFDQTGLDAAPDWELLLSRLSVEGRIERNIMVLLINQFTEAIAAEPNVLELEEPLIIVGDIHGQFYDFVKILELGGAPDPKCKYLFLGDYVDRGQFGIEVLAVLMALKIKYPDCVWLLRGNHESRQMTTFFNFRDECVKKYDAEVYNLFMEAFDCLPLCARVNRRLFTVHGGLSPGLTHIDQIKDIVRTKEPPRTGVFCDLLWSDPIDPQKHQSLSGKETFLPNDVRGCSYVYGFQAAKQFLEENSLLSIIRAHEAQLEGYKMYKEHPTTNFPTVITIFSAPNYCDIYDNKAAILRFQDNTVNIQQFLHTPHPYVLPNCMDMFEWSIPFLIVKLSDIFHTLASD
;
A
#
# COMPACT_ATOMS: atom_id res chain seq x y z
N MET A 1 13.70 4.28 -29.54
CA MET A 1 13.44 4.19 -28.09
C MET A 1 12.86 2.81 -27.82
N LEU A 2 13.24 2.17 -26.72
CA LEU A 2 12.64 0.93 -26.24
C LEU A 2 12.26 1.12 -24.77
N ILE A 3 11.02 0.81 -24.43
CA ILE A 3 10.51 0.84 -23.07
C ILE A 3 10.05 -0.56 -22.70
N SER A 4 10.78 -1.18 -21.79
CA SER A 4 10.43 -2.44 -21.13
C SER A 4 9.84 -2.07 -19.77
N ALA A 5 8.52 -2.24 -19.60
CA ALA A 5 7.82 -1.87 -18.37
C ALA A 5 6.64 -2.83 -18.11
N PRO A 6 6.24 -3.04 -16.85
CA PRO A 6 5.12 -3.90 -16.50
C PRO A 6 3.82 -3.54 -17.26
N THR A 7 2.96 -4.54 -17.44
CA THR A 7 1.62 -4.32 -18.01
C THR A 7 0.81 -3.43 -17.06
N GLY A 8 0.15 -2.41 -17.61
CA GLY A 8 -0.57 -1.40 -16.82
C GLY A 8 0.22 -0.14 -16.45
N SER A 9 1.54 -0.08 -16.70
CA SER A 9 2.37 1.10 -16.39
C SER A 9 2.19 2.31 -17.33
N GLY A 10 1.08 2.39 -18.08
CA GLY A 10 0.77 3.54 -18.93
C GLY A 10 1.59 3.65 -20.23
N LYS A 11 2.10 2.54 -20.79
CA LYS A 11 2.89 2.51 -22.04
C LYS A 11 2.23 3.27 -23.20
N THR A 12 0.90 3.20 -23.33
CA THR A 12 0.12 3.94 -24.34
C THR A 12 0.26 5.47 -24.22
N ASN A 13 0.48 6.00 -23.00
CA ASN A 13 0.76 7.44 -22.82
C ASN A 13 2.11 7.82 -23.41
N ILE A 14 3.10 6.95 -23.28
CA ILE A 14 4.43 7.20 -23.83
C ILE A 14 4.40 7.14 -25.36
N ALA A 15 3.65 6.20 -25.93
CA ALA A 15 3.35 6.20 -27.36
C ALA A 15 2.72 7.53 -27.79
N PHE A 16 1.71 8.01 -27.07
CA PHE A 16 1.04 9.27 -27.38
C PHE A 16 1.99 10.47 -27.34
N PHE A 17 2.89 10.56 -26.35
CA PHE A 17 3.93 11.61 -26.32
C PHE A 17 4.90 11.51 -27.50
N ALA A 18 5.26 10.30 -27.93
CA ALA A 18 6.08 10.12 -29.12
C ALA A 18 5.35 10.62 -30.38
N MET A 19 4.04 10.37 -30.49
CA MET A 19 3.21 10.88 -31.58
C MET A 19 3.14 12.41 -31.57
N ILE A 20 2.87 13.04 -30.42
CA ILE A 20 2.83 14.50 -30.28
C ILE A 20 4.16 15.12 -30.70
N ARG A 21 5.28 14.55 -30.24
CA ARG A 21 6.61 15.06 -30.58
C ARG A 21 6.87 15.04 -32.08
N GLU A 22 6.34 14.04 -32.80
CA GLU A 22 6.45 13.98 -34.25
C GLU A 22 5.53 15.00 -34.91
N ILE A 23 4.25 15.07 -34.50
CA ILE A 23 3.27 16.04 -34.99
C ILE A 23 3.78 17.49 -34.84
N GLN A 24 4.40 17.82 -33.70
CA GLN A 24 4.97 19.14 -33.42
C GLN A 24 5.98 19.62 -34.46
N LYS A 25 6.69 18.72 -35.14
CA LYS A 25 7.66 19.08 -36.18
C LYS A 25 6.99 19.58 -37.47
N HIS A 26 5.70 19.29 -37.63
CA HIS A 26 4.91 19.60 -38.82
C HIS A 26 3.84 20.68 -38.54
N LEU A 27 3.91 21.31 -37.36
CA LEU A 27 3.11 22.49 -37.03
C LEU A 27 3.78 23.78 -37.53
N ASP A 28 2.98 24.82 -37.68
CA ASP A 28 3.42 26.15 -38.08
C ASP A 28 4.24 26.82 -36.97
N ALA A 29 4.87 27.96 -37.28
CA ALA A 29 5.68 28.69 -36.31
C ALA A 29 4.88 29.12 -35.07
N ALA A 30 3.56 29.30 -35.21
CA ALA A 30 2.63 29.62 -34.12
C ALA A 30 2.09 28.40 -33.36
N GLN A 31 2.45 27.17 -33.77
CA GLN A 31 1.97 25.90 -33.21
C GLN A 31 0.44 25.77 -33.16
N SER A 32 -0.25 26.38 -34.13
CA SER A 32 -1.70 26.49 -34.23
C SER A 32 -2.31 25.56 -35.27
N ALA A 33 -1.57 25.23 -36.34
CA ALA A 33 -2.08 24.41 -37.43
C ALA A 33 -0.99 23.52 -38.04
N LEU A 34 -1.43 22.39 -38.60
CA LEU A 34 -0.57 21.51 -39.41
C LEU A 34 -0.26 22.19 -40.74
N VAL A 35 1.03 22.42 -41.00
CA VAL A 35 1.52 23.08 -42.22
C VAL A 35 1.43 22.16 -43.43
N SER A 36 1.60 20.85 -43.21
CA SER A 36 1.50 19.83 -44.24
C SER A 36 1.02 18.49 -43.69
N SER A 37 0.37 17.70 -44.54
CA SER A 37 0.05 16.28 -44.30
C SER A 37 1.17 15.31 -44.69
N ASP A 38 2.37 15.83 -44.99
CA ASP A 38 3.53 15.09 -45.51
C ASP A 38 4.29 14.27 -44.46
N PHE A 39 3.56 13.68 -43.53
CA PHE A 39 4.10 12.67 -42.62
C PHE A 39 3.06 11.61 -42.29
N LYS A 40 3.55 10.44 -41.86
CA LYS A 40 2.74 9.33 -41.36
C LYS A 40 3.36 8.78 -40.08
N ILE A 41 2.50 8.50 -39.12
CA ILE A 41 2.81 7.79 -37.88
C ILE A 41 2.09 6.45 -37.95
N VAL A 42 2.82 5.37 -37.71
CA VAL A 42 2.26 4.01 -37.70
C VAL A 42 2.32 3.46 -36.28
N TYR A 43 1.17 3.00 -35.78
CA TYR A 43 1.04 2.26 -34.55
C TYR A 43 0.67 0.80 -34.86
N VAL A 44 1.57 -0.11 -34.56
CA VAL A 44 1.36 -1.55 -34.73
C VAL A 44 0.93 -2.13 -33.39
N SER A 45 -0.25 -2.77 -33.37
CA SER A 45 -0.81 -3.45 -32.19
C SER A 45 -1.08 -4.91 -32.54
N PRO A 46 -0.87 -5.85 -31.61
CA PRO A 46 -0.83 -7.26 -31.97
C PRO A 46 -2.17 -7.89 -32.35
N LEU A 47 -3.28 -7.36 -31.83
CA LEU A 47 -4.61 -7.92 -32.04
C LEU A 47 -5.55 -6.90 -32.63
N LYS A 48 -6.44 -7.36 -33.52
CA LYS A 48 -7.45 -6.50 -34.16
C LYS A 48 -8.37 -5.81 -33.16
N ALA A 49 -8.71 -6.48 -32.04
CA ALA A 49 -9.52 -5.87 -30.98
C ALA A 49 -8.82 -4.65 -30.35
N LEU A 50 -7.52 -4.79 -30.05
CA LEU A 50 -6.70 -3.70 -29.53
C LEU A 50 -6.56 -2.55 -30.53
N VAL A 51 -6.44 -2.85 -31.82
CA VAL A 51 -6.39 -1.81 -32.87
C VAL A 51 -7.61 -0.89 -32.79
N ALA A 52 -8.83 -1.44 -32.74
CA ALA A 52 -10.05 -0.64 -32.68
C ALA A 52 -10.11 0.22 -31.39
N GLU A 53 -9.70 -0.33 -30.25
CA GLU A 53 -9.62 0.39 -28.97
C GLU A 53 -8.61 1.55 -29.02
N GLN A 54 -7.42 1.30 -29.59
CA GLN A 54 -6.38 2.32 -29.72
C GLN A 54 -6.80 3.43 -30.68
N VAL A 55 -7.51 3.12 -31.76
CA VAL A 55 -8.08 4.13 -32.67
C VAL A 55 -9.06 5.04 -31.94
N ALA A 56 -10.01 4.47 -31.19
CA ALA A 56 -10.96 5.24 -30.39
C ALA A 56 -10.26 6.11 -29.34
N THR A 57 -9.24 5.55 -28.68
CA THR A 57 -8.44 6.23 -27.66
C THR A 57 -7.66 7.40 -28.25
N PHE A 58 -6.92 7.20 -29.33
CA PHE A 58 -6.14 8.26 -29.96
C PHE A 58 -7.02 9.36 -30.55
N ARG A 59 -8.14 9.03 -31.20
CA ARG A 59 -9.11 10.04 -31.67
C ARG A 59 -9.55 10.95 -30.53
N ARG A 60 -10.08 10.35 -29.45
CA ARG A 60 -10.53 11.10 -28.28
C ARG A 60 -9.44 11.99 -27.69
N ARG A 61 -8.19 11.50 -27.61
CA ARG A 61 -7.08 12.28 -27.05
C ARG A 61 -6.63 13.41 -27.97
N PHE A 62 -6.54 13.18 -29.27
CA PHE A 62 -6.21 14.25 -30.22
C PHE A 62 -7.31 15.33 -30.24
N ASP A 63 -8.59 14.95 -30.10
CA ASP A 63 -9.72 15.89 -29.98
C ASP A 63 -9.65 16.78 -28.73
N THR A 64 -8.85 16.43 -27.71
CA THR A 64 -8.64 17.25 -26.51
C THR A 64 -7.46 18.21 -26.61
N ILE A 65 -6.59 18.06 -27.62
CA ILE A 65 -5.44 18.95 -27.78
C ILE A 65 -5.94 20.33 -28.25
N ARG A 66 -5.44 21.38 -27.60
CA ARG A 66 -5.70 22.78 -27.93
C ARG A 66 -4.37 23.47 -28.18
N ASP A 67 -4.35 24.39 -29.14
CA ASP A 67 -3.25 25.32 -29.35
C ASP A 67 -3.28 26.45 -28.29
N ALA A 68 -2.30 27.35 -28.36
CA ALA A 68 -2.17 28.48 -27.43
C ALA A 68 -3.34 29.50 -27.52
N SER A 69 -4.12 29.48 -28.59
CA SER A 69 -5.30 30.32 -28.80
C SER A 69 -6.62 29.62 -28.42
N GLY A 70 -6.56 28.35 -28.00
CA GLY A 70 -7.73 27.53 -27.71
C GLY A 70 -8.34 26.82 -28.93
N GLY A 71 -7.70 26.92 -30.11
CA GLY A 71 -8.07 26.20 -31.34
C GLY A 71 -7.65 24.73 -31.28
N GLY A 72 -8.39 23.83 -31.96
CA GLY A 72 -8.07 22.40 -31.99
C GLY A 72 -7.11 22.04 -33.12
N ILE A 73 -6.19 21.10 -32.89
CA ILE A 73 -5.30 20.56 -33.93
C ILE A 73 -5.97 19.36 -34.61
N ALA A 74 -6.27 19.47 -35.90
CA ALA A 74 -6.99 18.45 -36.67
C ALA A 74 -6.11 17.24 -37.05
N VAL A 75 -5.95 16.29 -36.12
CA VAL A 75 -5.21 15.02 -36.37
C VAL A 75 -6.17 13.90 -36.77
N ARG A 76 -6.01 13.38 -38.00
CA ARG A 76 -6.78 12.23 -38.50
C ARG A 76 -6.14 10.89 -38.15
N VAL A 77 -6.87 10.07 -37.39
CA VAL A 77 -6.50 8.69 -37.02
C VAL A 77 -7.38 7.69 -37.79
N CYS A 78 -6.75 6.75 -38.48
CA CYS A 78 -7.43 5.72 -39.27
C CYS A 78 -7.10 4.31 -38.77
N GLU A 79 -8.13 3.49 -38.64
CA GLU A 79 -7.99 2.04 -38.49
C GLU A 79 -7.71 1.41 -39.85
N MET A 80 -6.69 0.57 -39.95
CA MET A 80 -6.51 -0.27 -41.12
C MET A 80 -7.25 -1.60 -40.95
N SER A 81 -8.55 -1.63 -41.28
CA SER A 81 -9.40 -2.82 -41.17
C SER A 81 -9.79 -3.43 -42.53
N GLY A 82 -9.98 -4.76 -42.55
CA GLY A 82 -10.57 -5.52 -43.67
C GLY A 82 -9.57 -6.08 -44.70
N ASP A 83 -10.08 -6.96 -45.58
CA ASP A 83 -9.34 -7.54 -46.72
C ASP A 83 -9.21 -6.58 -47.91
N SER A 84 -10.01 -5.50 -47.90
CA SER A 84 -9.95 -4.44 -48.89
C SER A 84 -8.60 -3.71 -48.81
N GLN A 85 -7.91 -3.60 -49.94
CA GLN A 85 -6.70 -2.80 -50.04
C GLN A 85 -7.11 -1.32 -49.92
N LEU A 86 -6.78 -0.67 -48.80
CA LEU A 86 -6.94 0.79 -48.67
C LEU A 86 -6.24 1.46 -49.86
N ARG A 87 -6.97 2.29 -50.58
CA ARG A 87 -6.46 2.99 -51.77
C ARG A 87 -5.67 4.23 -51.34
N GLU A 88 -4.75 4.68 -52.17
CA GLU A 88 -3.88 5.82 -51.84
C GLU A 88 -4.67 7.10 -51.48
N PHE A 89 -5.83 7.31 -52.10
CA PHE A 89 -6.70 8.45 -51.79
C PHE A 89 -7.29 8.40 -50.37
N GLU A 90 -7.43 7.23 -49.77
CA GLU A 90 -7.93 7.05 -48.39
C GLU A 90 -6.83 7.27 -47.36
N LEU A 91 -5.57 7.02 -47.76
CA LEU A 91 -4.37 7.28 -46.96
C LEU A 91 -3.96 8.77 -47.05
N ALA A 92 -4.34 9.44 -48.13
CA ALA A 92 -4.10 10.86 -48.34
C ALA A 92 -4.71 11.68 -47.20
N GLY A 93 -3.85 12.38 -46.46
CA GLY A 93 -4.24 13.25 -45.37
C GLY A 93 -4.57 12.56 -44.04
N VAL A 94 -4.50 11.23 -43.94
CA VAL A 94 -4.44 10.53 -42.64
C VAL A 94 -3.08 10.77 -42.01
N HIS A 95 -3.00 10.97 -40.70
CA HIS A 95 -1.73 11.24 -40.00
C HIS A 95 -1.27 10.04 -39.19
N VAL A 96 -2.21 9.36 -38.51
CA VAL A 96 -1.92 8.21 -37.66
C VAL A 96 -2.64 6.98 -38.21
N LEU A 97 -1.89 5.93 -38.51
CA LEU A 97 -2.37 4.63 -38.95
C LEU A 97 -2.24 3.63 -37.81
N VAL A 98 -3.33 2.95 -37.44
CA VAL A 98 -3.32 1.90 -36.42
C VAL A 98 -3.68 0.56 -37.08
N CYS A 99 -2.85 -0.45 -36.90
CA CYS A 99 -2.95 -1.71 -37.65
C CYS A 99 -2.30 -2.90 -36.93
N THR A 100 -2.54 -4.12 -37.43
CA THR A 100 -1.81 -5.32 -36.99
C THR A 100 -0.50 -5.49 -37.76
N PRO A 101 0.48 -6.26 -37.22
CA PRO A 101 1.75 -6.52 -37.92
C PRO A 101 1.53 -7.05 -39.34
N GLU A 102 0.65 -8.03 -39.52
CA GLU A 102 0.43 -8.68 -40.80
C GLU A 102 -0.14 -7.71 -41.84
N LYS A 103 -1.05 -6.82 -41.42
CA LYS A 103 -1.62 -5.82 -42.31
C LYS A 103 -0.59 -4.77 -42.72
N PHE A 104 0.29 -4.37 -41.80
CA PHE A 104 1.35 -3.42 -42.09
C PHE A 104 2.44 -4.02 -42.98
N SER A 105 2.90 -5.25 -42.71
CA SER A 105 3.84 -5.98 -43.56
C SER A 105 3.32 -6.09 -45.00
N ASN A 106 2.07 -6.53 -45.16
CA ASN A 106 1.44 -6.62 -46.49
C ASN A 106 1.43 -5.28 -47.22
N MET A 107 1.23 -4.15 -46.52
CA MET A 107 1.27 -2.84 -47.14
C MET A 107 2.70 -2.41 -47.51
N LEU A 108 3.70 -2.72 -46.66
CA LEU A 108 5.10 -2.42 -46.94
C LEU A 108 5.60 -3.13 -48.20
N ARG A 109 5.09 -4.33 -48.52
CA ARG A 109 5.40 -5.05 -49.77
C ARG A 109 5.02 -4.29 -51.04
N PHE A 110 3.99 -3.44 -50.98
CA PHE A 110 3.54 -2.59 -52.10
C PHE A 110 3.93 -1.11 -51.95
N ALA A 111 4.91 -0.80 -51.09
CA ALA A 111 5.25 0.58 -50.76
C ALA A 111 5.84 1.39 -51.91
N GLU A 112 6.52 0.77 -52.88
CA GLU A 112 7.05 1.48 -54.06
C GLU A 112 5.95 2.09 -54.92
N GLN A 113 4.73 1.54 -54.83
CA GLN A 113 3.54 2.02 -55.54
C GLN A 113 2.71 3.01 -54.70
N ARG A 114 3.15 3.35 -53.47
CA ARG A 114 2.39 4.14 -52.50
C ARG A 114 3.23 5.27 -51.91
N ALA A 115 3.02 6.49 -52.40
CA ALA A 115 3.72 7.69 -51.94
C ALA A 115 3.63 7.88 -50.42
N SER A 116 2.49 7.56 -49.81
CA SER A 116 2.26 7.65 -48.36
C SER A 116 3.22 6.81 -47.52
N MET A 117 3.75 5.70 -48.06
CA MET A 117 4.69 4.84 -47.33
C MET A 117 6.10 5.43 -47.23
N GLN A 118 6.44 6.37 -48.12
CA GLN A 118 7.71 7.13 -48.05
C GLN A 118 7.65 8.26 -47.02
N LEU A 119 6.45 8.63 -46.58
CA LEU A 119 6.21 9.71 -45.61
C LEU A 119 6.22 9.23 -44.15
N ILE A 120 6.51 7.95 -43.90
CA ILE A 120 6.56 7.40 -42.54
C ILE A 120 7.72 8.04 -41.78
N LYS A 121 7.44 8.68 -40.64
CA LYS A 121 8.45 9.31 -39.77
C LYS A 121 8.57 8.65 -38.40
N LEU A 122 7.54 7.94 -37.97
CA LEU A 122 7.49 7.28 -36.67
C LEU A 122 6.78 5.92 -36.79
N LEU A 123 7.46 4.87 -36.34
CA LEU A 123 6.88 3.55 -36.13
C LEU A 123 6.86 3.25 -34.62
N ILE A 124 5.66 3.00 -34.10
CA ILE A 124 5.44 2.54 -32.73
C ILE A 124 5.03 1.06 -32.82
N ILE A 125 5.78 0.19 -32.15
CA ILE A 125 5.46 -1.25 -32.04
C ILE A 125 5.03 -1.49 -30.61
N ASP A 126 3.74 -1.75 -30.43
CA ASP A 126 3.17 -2.16 -29.16
C ASP A 126 3.39 -3.65 -28.96
N GLU A 127 3.69 -4.04 -27.73
CA GLU A 127 4.03 -5.43 -27.34
C GLU A 127 5.14 -6.08 -28.20
N ILE A 128 6.25 -5.36 -28.39
CA ILE A 128 7.40 -5.83 -29.18
C ILE A 128 8.02 -7.15 -28.68
N HIS A 129 7.78 -7.54 -27.43
CA HIS A 129 8.18 -8.85 -26.91
C HIS A 129 7.59 -10.03 -27.67
N MET A 130 6.53 -9.81 -28.46
CA MET A 130 5.98 -10.79 -29.40
C MET A 130 6.93 -11.26 -30.49
N LEU A 131 8.12 -10.64 -30.61
CA LEU A 131 9.24 -11.20 -31.37
C LEU A 131 9.54 -12.67 -30.99
N HIS A 132 9.27 -13.10 -29.75
CA HIS A 132 9.49 -14.49 -29.31
C HIS A 132 8.37 -15.47 -29.72
N GLN A 133 7.27 -14.99 -30.31
CA GLN A 133 6.16 -15.85 -30.69
C GLN A 133 6.31 -16.41 -32.11
N ALA A 134 5.46 -17.38 -32.44
CA ALA A 134 5.38 -17.96 -33.79
C ALA A 134 5.15 -16.92 -34.90
N ARG A 135 4.65 -15.72 -34.57
CA ARG A 135 4.41 -14.60 -35.50
C ARG A 135 5.43 -13.45 -35.40
N GLY A 136 6.47 -13.59 -34.57
CA GLY A 136 7.50 -12.57 -34.38
C GLY A 136 8.22 -12.16 -35.66
N TRP A 137 8.38 -13.10 -36.60
CA TRP A 137 9.00 -12.87 -37.90
C TRP A 137 8.36 -11.72 -38.71
N VAL A 138 7.07 -11.43 -38.51
CA VAL A 138 6.37 -10.33 -39.20
C VAL A 138 6.89 -8.97 -38.71
N LEU A 139 7.17 -8.85 -37.41
CA LEU A 139 7.76 -7.64 -36.84
C LEU A 139 9.21 -7.47 -37.30
N GLU A 140 9.96 -8.55 -37.42
CA GLU A 140 11.31 -8.55 -38.01
C GLU A 140 11.29 -8.06 -39.46
N GLU A 141 10.37 -8.56 -40.27
CA GLU A 141 10.17 -8.14 -41.66
C GLU A 141 9.87 -6.63 -41.74
N ILE A 142 8.98 -6.11 -40.89
CA ILE A 142 8.61 -4.69 -40.85
C ILE A 142 9.81 -3.80 -40.54
N VAL A 143 10.52 -4.09 -39.44
CA VAL A 143 11.64 -3.26 -38.98
C VAL A 143 12.78 -3.31 -39.98
N THR A 144 13.11 -4.51 -40.48
CA THR A 144 14.16 -4.68 -41.49
C THR A 144 13.83 -3.95 -42.78
N SER A 145 12.59 -4.07 -43.27
CA SER A 145 12.14 -3.42 -44.51
C SER A 145 12.23 -1.90 -44.45
N LEU A 146 11.80 -1.28 -43.34
CA LEU A 146 11.87 0.17 -43.18
C LEU A 146 13.31 0.67 -43.05
N ARG A 147 14.18 -0.10 -42.38
CA ARG A 147 15.59 0.25 -42.22
C ARG A 147 16.37 0.18 -43.53
N LEU A 148 16.13 -0.84 -44.36
CA LEU A 148 16.80 -0.98 -45.66
C LEU A 148 16.44 0.13 -46.64
N ARG A 149 15.28 0.79 -46.46
CA ARG A 149 14.81 1.87 -47.33
C ARG A 149 15.46 3.24 -47.04
N ALA A 150 16.40 3.32 -46.09
CA ALA A 150 17.12 4.54 -45.71
C ALA A 150 16.21 5.74 -45.38
N VAL A 151 14.96 5.48 -44.99
CA VAL A 151 14.03 6.49 -44.50
C VAL A 151 14.40 6.80 -43.06
N ASP A 152 14.55 8.08 -42.72
CA ASP A 152 14.77 8.54 -41.35
C ASP A 152 13.49 8.32 -40.52
N VAL A 153 13.27 7.08 -40.10
CA VAL A 153 12.12 6.62 -39.29
C VAL A 153 12.56 6.48 -37.85
N ARG A 154 11.86 7.16 -36.95
CA ARG A 154 12.00 6.95 -35.51
C ARG A 154 11.28 5.67 -35.10
N PHE A 155 11.99 4.74 -34.46
CA PHE A 155 11.40 3.53 -33.87
C PHE A 155 11.10 3.72 -32.38
N VAL A 156 9.92 3.27 -31.94
CA VAL A 156 9.51 3.21 -30.53
C VAL A 156 8.95 1.81 -30.25
N GLY A 157 9.71 0.98 -29.51
CA GLY A 157 9.22 -0.29 -29.00
C GLY A 157 8.63 -0.14 -27.61
N LEU A 158 7.43 -0.67 -27.40
CA LEU A 158 6.80 -0.81 -26.08
C LEU A 158 6.74 -2.30 -25.75
N SER A 159 7.17 -2.67 -24.55
CA SER A 159 7.31 -4.07 -24.14
C SER A 159 6.86 -4.26 -22.70
N ALA A 160 6.31 -5.44 -22.39
CA ALA A 160 6.39 -6.03 -21.07
C ALA A 160 7.87 -6.25 -20.66
N THR A 161 8.13 -6.48 -19.37
CA THR A 161 9.46 -6.76 -18.85
C THR A 161 10.08 -7.97 -19.55
N ILE A 162 11.17 -7.75 -20.28
CA ILE A 162 11.86 -8.76 -21.08
C ILE A 162 13.35 -8.88 -20.69
N PRO A 163 13.91 -10.10 -20.64
CA PRO A 163 15.30 -10.32 -20.27
C PRO A 163 16.30 -9.86 -21.35
N ASN A 164 15.98 -10.02 -22.63
CA ASN A 164 16.83 -9.66 -23.77
C ASN A 164 16.57 -8.24 -24.31
N CYS A 165 16.29 -7.28 -23.42
CA CYS A 165 16.01 -5.90 -23.81
C CYS A 165 17.16 -5.22 -24.58
N HIS A 166 18.41 -5.65 -24.35
CA HIS A 166 19.58 -5.15 -25.06
C HIS A 166 19.58 -5.59 -26.53
N ASP A 167 19.27 -6.86 -26.82
CA ASP A 167 19.24 -7.37 -28.19
C ASP A 167 18.14 -6.68 -29.01
N ILE A 168 16.97 -6.46 -28.39
CA ILE A 168 15.87 -5.74 -29.03
C ILE A 168 16.24 -4.26 -29.26
N ALA A 169 16.97 -3.63 -28.33
CA ALA A 169 17.47 -2.28 -28.52
C ALA A 169 18.48 -2.19 -29.69
N ASP A 170 19.32 -3.21 -29.87
CA ASP A 170 20.24 -3.29 -31.02
C ASP A 170 19.49 -3.54 -32.32
N PHE A 171 18.50 -4.43 -32.31
CA PHE A 171 17.59 -4.66 -33.44
C PHE A 171 16.89 -3.36 -33.91
N LEU A 172 16.49 -2.50 -32.96
CA LEU A 172 15.92 -1.18 -33.21
C LEU A 172 16.94 -0.05 -33.48
N HIS A 173 18.24 -0.35 -33.53
CA HIS A 173 19.35 0.60 -33.80
C HIS A 173 19.40 1.81 -32.84
N LEU A 174 19.21 1.59 -31.54
CA LEU A 174 19.36 2.65 -30.54
C LEU A 174 20.85 3.00 -30.36
N SER A 175 21.23 4.28 -30.53
CA SER A 175 22.64 4.70 -30.49
C SER A 175 23.33 4.36 -29.15
N PRO A 176 24.54 3.77 -29.16
CA PRO A 176 25.36 3.62 -27.97
C PRO A 176 25.83 4.99 -27.48
N THR A 177 25.71 5.29 -26.18
CA THR A 177 26.22 6.54 -25.60
C THR A 177 27.62 6.32 -25.05
N LEU A 178 28.62 6.97 -25.66
CA LEU A 178 29.89 7.25 -25.00
C LEU A 178 29.64 8.37 -23.97
N LEU A 179 29.87 8.07 -22.70
CA LEU A 179 29.87 8.98 -21.54
C LEU A 179 28.49 9.36 -20.94
N THR A 180 28.11 8.75 -19.82
CA THR A 180 27.96 9.36 -18.46
C THR A 180 26.93 8.63 -17.58
N ARG A 181 27.32 8.45 -16.30
CA ARG A 181 26.55 7.96 -15.12
C ARG A 181 26.15 6.48 -15.12
N ALA A 182 27.04 5.70 -14.52
CA ALA A 182 26.95 4.46 -13.73
C ALA A 182 25.78 3.45 -13.84
N ASN A 183 24.59 3.71 -14.39
CA ASN A 183 23.47 2.75 -14.36
C ASN A 183 22.58 2.68 -15.62
N ASN A 184 22.88 3.34 -16.75
CA ASN A 184 22.13 3.08 -17.99
C ASN A 184 22.98 3.25 -19.27
N PRO A 185 23.44 2.15 -19.91
CA PRO A 185 24.45 2.20 -20.97
C PRO A 185 23.97 2.67 -22.36
N ARG A 186 22.66 2.94 -22.60
CA ARG A 186 22.14 3.33 -23.94
C ARG A 186 21.10 4.46 -23.89
N LYS A 187 21.32 5.53 -24.67
CA LYS A 187 20.34 6.61 -24.85
C LYS A 187 19.06 6.09 -25.53
N GLY A 188 17.97 6.02 -24.78
CA GLY A 188 16.66 5.63 -25.28
C GLY A 188 16.25 4.18 -25.00
N LEU A 189 17.02 3.43 -24.21
CA LEU A 189 16.60 2.18 -23.57
C LEU A 189 16.13 2.49 -22.13
N PHE A 190 14.89 2.12 -21.82
CA PHE A 190 14.31 2.27 -20.50
C PHE A 190 13.79 0.91 -20.05
N VAL A 191 14.32 0.39 -18.95
CA VAL A 191 13.92 -0.87 -18.35
C VAL A 191 13.41 -0.58 -16.95
N PHE A 192 12.14 -0.86 -16.73
CA PHE A 192 11.45 -0.72 -15.47
C PHE A 192 11.04 -2.11 -15.03
N ASP A 193 11.48 -2.53 -13.85
CA ASP A 193 11.04 -3.79 -13.26
C ASP A 193 9.63 -3.66 -12.64
N ASP A 194 9.14 -4.74 -12.05
CA ASP A 194 7.82 -4.80 -11.40
C ASP A 194 7.65 -3.76 -10.26
N SER A 195 8.72 -3.16 -9.73
CA SER A 195 8.62 -2.12 -8.69
C SER A 195 8.02 -0.80 -9.20
N PHE A 196 8.09 -0.55 -10.51
CA PHE A 196 7.52 0.64 -11.15
C PHE A 196 6.06 0.46 -11.57
N ARG A 197 5.42 -0.65 -11.18
CA ARG A 197 4.00 -0.86 -11.41
C ARG A 197 3.21 0.15 -10.56
N PRO A 198 2.26 0.91 -11.14
CA PRO A 198 1.47 1.89 -10.38
C PRO A 198 0.75 1.30 -9.16
N ILE A 199 0.43 0.00 -9.23
CA ILE A 199 -0.09 -0.79 -8.11
C ILE A 199 0.78 -2.05 -8.03
N PRO A 200 1.60 -2.23 -6.96
CA PRO A 200 2.42 -3.42 -6.79
C PRO A 200 1.61 -4.70 -6.90
N LEU A 201 2.14 -5.70 -7.60
CA LEU A 201 1.45 -6.98 -7.82
C LEU A 201 2.00 -8.05 -6.87
N ALA A 202 1.21 -8.44 -5.88
CA ALA A 202 1.48 -9.66 -5.12
C ALA A 202 1.07 -10.89 -5.96
N LYS A 203 2.03 -11.76 -6.27
CA LYS A 203 1.80 -13.01 -7.02
C LYS A 203 1.76 -14.18 -6.03
N CYS A 204 0.69 -14.97 -6.07
CA CYS A 204 0.56 -16.20 -5.27
C CYS A 204 0.33 -17.37 -6.22
N ILE A 205 1.17 -18.40 -6.15
CA ILE A 205 1.06 -19.60 -6.96
C ILE A 205 0.63 -20.74 -6.03
N TYR A 206 -0.47 -21.39 -6.36
CA TYR A 206 -0.99 -22.54 -5.63
C TYR A 206 -0.93 -23.77 -6.54
N ALA A 207 -0.12 -24.75 -6.16
CA ALA A 207 -0.06 -26.04 -6.82
C ALA A 207 -1.00 -27.02 -6.11
N LEU A 208 -1.81 -27.76 -6.87
CA LEU A 208 -2.68 -28.80 -6.34
C LEU A 208 -1.91 -30.14 -6.28
N GLU A 209 -1.72 -30.69 -5.09
CA GLU A 209 -0.90 -31.89 -4.85
C GLU A 209 -1.58 -33.21 -5.27
N SER A 210 -2.91 -33.25 -5.35
CA SER A 210 -3.68 -34.49 -5.57
C SER A 210 -4.80 -34.30 -6.59
N GLY A 211 -4.50 -34.60 -7.86
CA GLY A 211 -5.46 -34.62 -8.96
C GLY A 211 -5.97 -33.24 -9.34
N ASP A 212 -5.65 -32.77 -10.54
CA ASP A 212 -6.13 -31.51 -11.13
C ASP A 212 -7.64 -31.60 -11.49
N SER A 213 -8.46 -31.94 -10.50
CA SER A 213 -9.90 -32.07 -10.62
C SER A 213 -10.54 -30.68 -10.66
N ALA A 214 -11.56 -30.53 -11.50
CA ALA A 214 -12.29 -29.27 -11.62
C ALA A 214 -12.91 -28.85 -10.28
N GLU A 215 -13.25 -29.82 -9.42
CA GLU A 215 -13.82 -29.62 -8.10
C GLU A 215 -12.81 -29.00 -7.12
N ALA A 216 -11.57 -29.48 -7.10
CA ALA A 216 -10.51 -28.92 -6.25
C ALA A 216 -10.17 -27.47 -6.68
N GLN A 217 -10.08 -27.23 -7.98
CA GLN A 217 -9.91 -25.88 -8.53
C GLN A 217 -11.08 -24.95 -8.17
N ASP A 218 -12.33 -25.44 -8.24
CA ASP A 218 -13.53 -24.67 -7.87
C ASP A 218 -13.55 -24.32 -6.38
N ALA A 219 -13.21 -25.26 -5.50
CA ALA A 219 -13.16 -25.04 -4.06
C ALA A 219 -12.11 -23.98 -3.68
N LEU A 220 -10.91 -24.08 -4.26
CA LEU A 220 -9.83 -23.12 -4.03
C LEU A 220 -10.19 -21.73 -4.60
N THR A 221 -10.77 -21.70 -5.80
CA THR A 221 -11.25 -20.45 -6.41
C THR A 221 -12.30 -19.78 -5.51
N PHE A 222 -13.23 -20.57 -4.96
CA PHE A 222 -14.25 -20.07 -4.04
C PHE A 222 -13.62 -19.46 -2.78
N GLU A 223 -12.68 -20.15 -2.13
CA GLU A 223 -11.99 -19.65 -0.93
C GLU A 223 -11.33 -18.28 -1.17
N PHE A 224 -10.59 -18.14 -2.28
CA PHE A 224 -9.95 -16.87 -2.62
C PHE A 224 -10.96 -15.78 -2.96
N VAL A 225 -12.01 -16.10 -3.72
CA VAL A 225 -13.07 -15.13 -4.04
C VAL A 225 -13.72 -14.63 -2.74
N VAL A 226 -14.08 -15.51 -1.81
CA VAL A 226 -14.64 -15.14 -0.49
C VAL A 226 -13.71 -14.18 0.25
N ARG A 227 -12.41 -14.51 0.33
CA ARG A 227 -11.41 -13.68 1.02
C ARG A 227 -11.30 -12.28 0.43
N GLN A 228 -11.32 -12.16 -0.91
CA GLN A 228 -11.25 -10.85 -1.56
C GLN A 228 -12.57 -10.07 -1.42
N LEU A 229 -13.71 -10.72 -1.58
CA LEU A 229 -15.03 -10.08 -1.46
C LEU A 229 -15.31 -9.57 -0.04
N LYS A 230 -14.86 -10.29 1.01
CA LYS A 230 -14.92 -9.82 2.41
C LYS A 230 -14.16 -8.51 2.63
N ASN A 231 -13.06 -8.32 1.89
CA ASN A 231 -12.28 -7.08 1.87
C ASN A 231 -12.81 -6.04 0.87
N GLN A 232 -14.05 -6.20 0.38
CA GLN A 232 -14.70 -5.31 -0.59
C GLN A 232 -13.96 -5.14 -1.93
N LYS A 233 -13.09 -6.09 -2.28
CA LYS A 233 -12.29 -6.06 -3.51
C LYS A 233 -13.03 -6.69 -4.68
N SER A 234 -12.83 -6.19 -5.90
CA SER A 234 -13.41 -6.79 -7.11
C SER A 234 -12.50 -7.90 -7.65
N VAL A 235 -13.08 -9.00 -8.14
CA VAL A 235 -12.31 -10.18 -8.59
C VAL A 235 -12.60 -10.49 -10.05
N LEU A 236 -11.55 -10.74 -10.84
CA LEU A 236 -11.62 -11.37 -12.16
C LEU A 236 -11.14 -12.81 -12.05
N VAL A 237 -11.97 -13.76 -12.47
CA VAL A 237 -11.61 -15.19 -12.52
C VAL A 237 -11.46 -15.60 -13.98
N PHE A 238 -10.23 -15.90 -14.40
CA PHE A 238 -9.94 -16.38 -15.74
C PHE A 238 -10.08 -17.90 -15.81
N VAL A 239 -10.83 -18.37 -16.82
CA VAL A 239 -11.09 -19.78 -17.07
C VAL A 239 -10.82 -20.14 -18.54
N GLN A 240 -10.72 -21.44 -18.80
CA GLN A 240 -10.20 -21.99 -20.04
C GLN A 240 -11.21 -22.01 -21.20
N SER A 241 -12.52 -22.02 -20.91
CA SER A 241 -13.55 -22.20 -21.94
C SER A 241 -14.80 -21.34 -21.71
N ARG A 242 -15.54 -21.10 -22.80
CA ARG A 242 -16.81 -20.33 -22.79
C ARG A 242 -17.89 -21.02 -21.96
N GLN A 243 -17.92 -22.35 -21.95
CA GLN A 243 -18.84 -23.09 -21.08
C GLN A 243 -18.37 -23.06 -19.62
N GLY A 244 -17.05 -23.07 -19.41
CA GLY A 244 -16.43 -22.93 -18.11
C GLY A 244 -16.80 -21.62 -17.41
N THR A 245 -16.88 -20.49 -18.14
CA THR A 245 -17.25 -19.19 -17.53
C THR A 245 -18.62 -19.24 -16.90
N VAL A 246 -19.59 -19.86 -17.57
CA VAL A 246 -20.97 -20.00 -17.07
C VAL A 246 -21.02 -20.96 -15.89
N LYS A 247 -20.40 -22.14 -16.02
CA LYS A 247 -20.41 -23.18 -14.98
C LYS A 247 -19.75 -22.70 -13.69
N VAL A 248 -18.57 -22.07 -13.79
CA VAL A 248 -17.83 -21.57 -12.62
C VAL A 248 -18.58 -20.43 -11.94
N ALA A 249 -19.17 -19.49 -12.69
CA ALA A 249 -19.97 -18.42 -12.12
C ALA A 249 -21.18 -18.94 -11.32
N GLN A 250 -21.90 -19.94 -11.86
CA GLN A 250 -23.03 -20.57 -11.19
C GLN A 250 -22.60 -21.40 -9.97
N ASN A 251 -21.49 -22.13 -10.07
CA ASN A 251 -20.92 -22.90 -8.97
C ASN A 251 -20.51 -21.99 -7.81
N LEU A 252 -19.83 -20.87 -8.09
CA LEU A 252 -19.48 -19.87 -7.07
C LEU A 252 -20.74 -19.39 -6.35
N LEU A 253 -21.77 -18.96 -7.08
CA LEU A 253 -23.03 -18.49 -6.49
C LEU A 253 -23.71 -19.56 -5.63
N ARG A 254 -23.69 -20.82 -6.06
CA ARG A 254 -24.23 -21.95 -5.30
C ARG A 254 -23.47 -22.14 -3.99
N SER A 255 -22.14 -22.16 -4.02
CA SER A 255 -21.31 -22.28 -2.82
C SER A 255 -21.55 -21.13 -1.85
N PHE A 256 -21.64 -19.90 -2.37
CA PHE A 256 -21.97 -18.69 -1.61
C PHE A 256 -23.35 -18.77 -0.92
N SER A 257 -24.33 -19.41 -1.57
CA SER A 257 -25.66 -19.64 -0.99
C SER A 257 -25.65 -20.69 0.12
N GLN A 258 -24.75 -21.67 0.05
CA GLN A 258 -24.62 -22.75 1.04
C GLN A 258 -23.89 -22.30 2.31
N THR A 259 -22.89 -21.41 2.19
CA THR A 259 -22.12 -20.92 3.36
C THR A 259 -22.77 -19.75 4.10
N GLY A 260 -23.80 -19.11 3.51
CA GLY A 260 -24.46 -17.93 4.10
C GLY A 260 -23.67 -16.62 3.99
N ASP A 261 -22.50 -16.63 3.32
CA ASP A 261 -21.63 -15.46 3.17
C ASP A 261 -22.22 -14.37 2.27
N LEU A 262 -23.20 -14.69 1.39
CA LEU A 262 -23.85 -13.69 0.52
C LEU A 262 -24.43 -12.54 1.34
N THR A 263 -25.20 -12.86 2.36
CA THR A 263 -25.81 -11.86 3.24
C THR A 263 -24.76 -11.01 3.94
N ALA A 264 -23.63 -11.58 4.38
CA ALA A 264 -22.54 -10.82 5.03
C ALA A 264 -21.81 -9.87 4.05
N ILE A 265 -21.56 -10.33 2.83
CA ILE A 265 -20.87 -9.56 1.78
C ILE A 265 -21.76 -8.43 1.25
N PHE A 266 -23.08 -8.63 1.19
CA PHE A 266 -24.04 -7.64 0.67
C PHE A 266 -24.75 -6.79 1.74
N SER A 267 -24.66 -7.12 3.04
CA SER A 267 -25.23 -6.33 4.14
C SER A 267 -24.28 -5.31 4.78
N SER A 268 -22.98 -5.37 4.48
CA SER A 268 -21.98 -4.42 5.00
C SER A 268 -22.19 -3.01 4.41
N GLN A 269 -22.90 -2.17 5.19
CA GLN A 269 -23.00 -0.70 5.29
C GLN A 269 -22.65 0.30 4.15
N ARG A 270 -22.16 -0.08 2.96
CA ARG A 270 -21.94 0.81 1.80
C ARG A 270 -22.76 0.49 0.54
N ARG A 271 -23.39 -0.68 0.44
CA ARG A 271 -24.18 -1.09 -0.75
C ARG A 271 -25.69 -0.92 -0.51
N GLY A 272 -26.18 0.31 -0.67
CA GLY A 272 -27.59 0.68 -0.41
C GLY A 272 -28.62 0.00 -1.32
N SER A 273 -29.91 0.16 -0.96
CA SER A 273 -31.08 -0.37 -1.69
C SER A 273 -31.12 -0.05 -3.20
N ALA A 274 -30.48 1.06 -3.60
CA ALA A 274 -30.35 1.47 -4.99
C ALA A 274 -29.49 0.50 -5.85
N LEU A 275 -28.46 -0.13 -5.28
CA LEU A 275 -27.64 -1.10 -6.02
C LEU A 275 -28.44 -2.38 -6.31
N ILE A 276 -29.16 -2.88 -5.31
CA ILE A 276 -30.00 -4.08 -5.44
C ILE A 276 -31.07 -3.85 -6.51
N GLN A 277 -31.68 -2.66 -6.55
CA GLN A 277 -32.62 -2.31 -7.62
C GLN A 277 -31.96 -2.27 -9.01
N LYS A 278 -30.75 -1.71 -9.13
CA LYS A 278 -30.00 -1.69 -10.39
C LYS A 278 -29.62 -3.10 -10.86
N LEU A 279 -29.20 -3.99 -9.97
CA LEU A 279 -28.86 -5.38 -10.33
C LEU A 279 -30.11 -6.18 -10.75
N LYS A 280 -31.24 -5.98 -10.07
CA LYS A 280 -32.53 -6.55 -10.48
C LYS A 280 -33.01 -6.02 -11.83
N GLN A 281 -32.76 -4.75 -12.13
CA GLN A 281 -33.05 -4.19 -13.44
C GLN A 281 -32.13 -4.79 -14.51
N ALA A 282 -30.83 -4.84 -14.27
CA ALA A 282 -29.87 -5.46 -15.18
C ALA A 282 -30.17 -6.94 -15.46
N SER A 283 -30.64 -7.69 -14.47
CA SER A 283 -31.09 -9.07 -14.64
C SER A 283 -32.25 -9.19 -15.64
N LYS A 284 -33.16 -8.20 -15.70
CA LYS A 284 -34.26 -8.15 -16.69
C LYS A 284 -33.82 -7.71 -18.08
N GLU A 285 -32.73 -6.95 -18.17
CA GLU A 285 -32.16 -6.44 -19.43
C GLU A 285 -31.25 -7.48 -20.11
N ALA A 286 -30.71 -8.44 -19.34
CA ALA A 286 -29.86 -9.50 -19.85
C ALA A 286 -30.64 -10.45 -20.80
N ALA A 287 -30.09 -10.70 -21.99
CA ALA A 287 -30.71 -11.59 -22.98
C ALA A 287 -30.44 -13.07 -22.67
N ASP A 288 -29.28 -13.38 -22.08
CA ASP A 288 -28.92 -14.74 -21.65
C ASP A 288 -29.53 -15.06 -20.26
N PRO A 289 -30.41 -16.07 -20.14
CA PRO A 289 -30.99 -16.47 -18.86
C PRO A 289 -29.95 -16.91 -17.81
N ALA A 290 -28.83 -17.47 -18.25
CA ALA A 290 -27.75 -17.86 -17.34
C ALA A 290 -27.03 -16.63 -16.78
N LEU A 291 -26.95 -15.54 -17.54
CA LEU A 291 -26.41 -14.27 -17.07
C LEU A 291 -27.37 -13.57 -16.11
N ALA A 292 -28.67 -13.57 -16.45
CA ALA A 292 -29.72 -12.97 -15.62
C ALA A 292 -29.73 -13.53 -14.19
N SER A 293 -29.49 -14.84 -14.04
CA SER A 293 -29.51 -15.53 -12.74
C SER A 293 -28.30 -15.23 -11.85
N VAL A 294 -27.16 -14.83 -12.41
CA VAL A 294 -25.95 -14.50 -11.63
C VAL A 294 -25.82 -12.99 -11.36
N VAL A 295 -26.25 -12.14 -12.31
CA VAL A 295 -26.14 -10.67 -12.22
C VAL A 295 -26.99 -10.10 -11.10
N GLU A 296 -28.15 -10.70 -10.81
CA GLU A 296 -29.00 -10.27 -9.69
C GLU A 296 -28.25 -10.30 -8.34
N PHE A 297 -27.28 -11.20 -8.19
CA PHE A 297 -26.47 -11.37 -6.99
C PHE A 297 -25.08 -10.72 -7.09
N GLY A 298 -24.85 -9.86 -8.08
CA GLY A 298 -23.57 -9.16 -8.24
C GLY A 298 -22.43 -10.04 -8.77
N PHE A 299 -22.73 -11.18 -9.39
CA PHE A 299 -21.78 -12.03 -10.14
C PHE A 299 -22.03 -11.89 -11.64
N GLY A 300 -21.02 -12.14 -12.47
CA GLY A 300 -21.19 -12.12 -13.92
C GLY A 300 -20.23 -13.05 -14.63
N PHE A 301 -20.44 -13.25 -15.93
CA PHE A 301 -19.47 -13.88 -16.81
C PHE A 301 -19.27 -13.12 -18.11
N HIS A 302 -18.10 -13.28 -18.73
CA HIS A 302 -17.73 -12.63 -19.99
C HIS A 302 -16.95 -13.57 -20.92
N HIS A 303 -17.46 -13.78 -22.14
CA HIS A 303 -16.74 -14.50 -23.19
C HIS A 303 -17.14 -14.01 -24.58
N GLY A 304 -16.28 -14.22 -25.57
CA GLY A 304 -16.52 -13.80 -26.96
C GLY A 304 -17.71 -14.44 -27.69
N GLY A 305 -18.44 -15.37 -27.04
CA GLY A 305 -19.67 -15.97 -27.56
C GLY A 305 -20.95 -15.26 -27.13
N MET A 306 -20.86 -14.30 -26.20
CA MET A 306 -22.02 -13.54 -25.71
C MET A 306 -22.50 -12.51 -26.74
N SER A 307 -23.79 -12.16 -26.65
CA SER A 307 -24.35 -11.05 -27.40
C SER A 307 -23.58 -9.76 -27.11
N ARG A 308 -23.55 -8.82 -28.06
CA ARG A 308 -22.87 -7.53 -27.84
C ARG A 308 -23.52 -6.74 -26.70
N ALA A 309 -24.86 -6.78 -26.62
CA ALA A 309 -25.61 -6.12 -25.57
C ALA A 309 -25.25 -6.65 -24.17
N ASP A 310 -25.16 -7.97 -24.00
CA ASP A 310 -24.79 -8.57 -22.69
C ASP A 310 -23.35 -8.27 -22.30
N ARG A 311 -22.42 -8.23 -23.27
CA ARG A 311 -21.02 -7.84 -23.01
C ARG A 311 -20.94 -6.40 -22.54
N ASP A 312 -21.57 -5.48 -23.27
CA ASP A 312 -21.59 -4.06 -22.92
C ASP A 312 -22.24 -3.84 -21.54
N LEU A 313 -23.31 -4.58 -21.21
CA LEU A 313 -23.98 -4.58 -19.91
C LEU A 313 -23.04 -5.01 -18.78
N VAL A 314 -22.42 -6.19 -18.88
CA VAL A 314 -21.56 -6.74 -17.83
C VAL A 314 -20.30 -5.89 -17.63
N GLU A 315 -19.70 -5.41 -18.71
CA GLU A 315 -18.56 -4.50 -18.67
C GLU A 315 -18.91 -3.19 -17.95
N ALA A 316 -20.09 -2.61 -18.22
CA ALA A 316 -20.56 -1.41 -17.55
C ALA A 316 -20.81 -1.64 -16.06
N LEU A 317 -21.50 -2.72 -15.70
CA LEU A 317 -21.80 -3.06 -14.30
C LEU A 317 -20.53 -3.30 -13.48
N PHE A 318 -19.54 -4.01 -14.03
CA PHE A 318 -18.27 -4.26 -13.36
C PHE A 318 -17.42 -2.98 -13.24
N ARG A 319 -17.38 -2.16 -14.30
CA ARG A 319 -16.74 -0.84 -14.28
C ARG A 319 -17.38 0.11 -13.26
N ASN A 320 -18.62 -0.11 -12.86
CA ASN A 320 -19.30 0.70 -11.85
C ASN A 320 -19.34 0.06 -10.44
N TYR A 321 -18.56 -1.01 -10.19
CA TYR A 321 -18.54 -1.75 -8.91
C TYR A 321 -19.89 -2.37 -8.49
N GLN A 322 -20.75 -2.62 -9.47
CA GLN A 322 -22.06 -3.21 -9.22
C GLN A 322 -21.97 -4.74 -9.21
N ILE A 323 -21.12 -5.30 -10.07
CA ILE A 323 -20.69 -6.70 -10.04
C ILE A 323 -19.35 -6.77 -9.31
N CYS A 324 -19.23 -7.65 -8.32
CA CYS A 324 -18.02 -7.80 -7.51
C CYS A 324 -17.12 -8.95 -7.97
N CYS A 325 -17.67 -9.94 -8.70
CA CYS A 325 -16.91 -11.05 -9.25
C CYS A 325 -17.32 -11.31 -10.70
N LEU A 326 -16.35 -11.31 -11.62
CA LEU A 326 -16.56 -11.54 -13.04
C LEU A 326 -15.70 -12.70 -13.53
N VAL A 327 -16.34 -13.75 -14.05
CA VAL A 327 -15.68 -14.94 -14.60
C VAL A 327 -15.50 -14.78 -16.11
N CYS A 328 -14.29 -14.84 -16.64
CA CYS A 328 -14.01 -14.53 -18.03
C CYS A 328 -13.02 -15.48 -18.69
N THR A 329 -13.00 -15.49 -20.03
CA THR A 329 -11.92 -16.14 -20.79
C THR A 329 -10.77 -15.17 -21.06
N SER A 330 -9.60 -15.70 -21.46
CA SER A 330 -8.41 -14.90 -21.83
C SER A 330 -8.68 -13.79 -22.87
N THR A 331 -9.72 -13.94 -23.69
CA THR A 331 -10.13 -12.91 -24.66
C THR A 331 -10.44 -11.55 -24.03
N LEU A 332 -10.87 -11.51 -22.76
CA LEU A 332 -11.10 -10.25 -22.03
C LEU A 332 -9.78 -9.52 -21.74
N ALA A 333 -8.72 -10.26 -21.36
CA ALA A 333 -7.42 -9.66 -21.05
C ALA A 333 -6.84 -8.89 -22.23
N TRP A 334 -7.18 -9.31 -23.46
CA TRP A 334 -6.73 -8.70 -24.69
C TRP A 334 -7.69 -7.68 -25.29
N GLY A 335 -9.01 -7.82 -25.09
CA GLY A 335 -10.01 -7.09 -25.86
C GLY A 335 -10.65 -5.89 -25.16
N VAL A 336 -10.52 -5.80 -23.83
CA VAL A 336 -11.24 -4.79 -23.03
C VAL A 336 -10.37 -4.32 -21.87
N ASN A 337 -10.23 -3.01 -21.70
CA ASN A 337 -9.60 -2.45 -20.51
C ASN A 337 -10.54 -2.46 -19.29
N LEU A 338 -10.59 -3.60 -18.60
CA LEU A 338 -11.37 -3.82 -17.39
C LEU A 338 -10.46 -4.32 -16.25
N PRO A 339 -9.89 -3.43 -15.42
CA PRO A 339 -9.06 -3.83 -14.29
C PRO A 339 -9.90 -4.31 -13.10
N ALA A 340 -9.29 -5.09 -12.20
CA ALA A 340 -9.89 -5.57 -10.96
C ALA A 340 -8.86 -5.67 -9.83
N SER A 341 -9.28 -5.53 -8.58
CA SER A 341 -8.41 -5.63 -7.40
C SER A 341 -7.66 -6.96 -7.29
N CYS A 342 -8.30 -8.06 -7.66
CA CYS A 342 -7.67 -9.37 -7.70
C CYS A 342 -7.97 -10.07 -9.03
N VAL A 343 -6.97 -10.77 -9.54
CA VAL A 343 -7.08 -11.63 -10.71
C VAL A 343 -6.71 -13.05 -10.30
N ILE A 344 -7.59 -14.00 -10.59
CA ILE A 344 -7.40 -15.43 -10.32
C ILE A 344 -7.34 -16.13 -11.68
N VAL A 345 -6.30 -16.93 -11.90
CA VAL A 345 -6.18 -17.80 -13.08
C VAL A 345 -6.53 -19.22 -12.66
N ARG A 346 -7.74 -19.68 -13.02
CA ARG A 346 -8.24 -21.02 -12.67
C ARG A 346 -7.78 -22.03 -13.73
N GLY A 347 -6.65 -22.67 -13.43
CA GLY A 347 -6.00 -23.66 -14.29
C GLY A 347 -5.23 -23.00 -15.45
N THR A 348 -4.07 -23.56 -15.79
CA THR A 348 -3.17 -23.02 -16.83
C THR A 348 -3.22 -23.78 -18.16
N THR A 349 -4.04 -24.81 -18.29
CA THR A 349 -4.14 -25.64 -19.49
C THR A 349 -5.28 -25.19 -20.42
N PHE A 350 -5.13 -25.29 -21.75
CA PHE A 350 -6.17 -24.98 -22.73
C PHE A 350 -6.23 -26.07 -23.79
N TYR A 351 -7.42 -26.32 -24.31
CA TYR A 351 -7.56 -27.21 -25.44
C TYR A 351 -7.26 -26.47 -26.76
N ASP A 352 -6.15 -26.81 -27.41
CA ASP A 352 -5.79 -26.29 -28.73
C ASP A 352 -6.50 -27.12 -29.81
N SER A 353 -7.59 -26.57 -30.36
CA SER A 353 -8.35 -27.21 -31.44
C SER A 353 -7.57 -27.42 -32.75
N THR A 354 -6.48 -26.67 -32.97
CA THR A 354 -5.65 -26.82 -34.18
C THR A 354 -4.69 -27.98 -34.08
N LYS A 355 -4.21 -28.27 -32.86
CA LYS A 355 -3.30 -29.38 -32.55
C LYS A 355 -4.00 -30.59 -31.93
N ASN A 356 -5.29 -30.47 -31.57
CA ASN A 356 -6.07 -31.47 -30.82
C ASN A 356 -5.42 -31.92 -29.50
N VAL A 357 -4.68 -31.03 -28.84
CA VAL A 357 -3.91 -31.33 -27.62
C VAL A 357 -4.18 -30.26 -26.56
N TYR A 358 -4.13 -30.65 -25.29
CA TYR A 358 -4.08 -29.69 -24.18
C TYR A 358 -2.69 -29.06 -24.10
N ALA A 359 -2.62 -27.74 -24.27
CA ALA A 359 -1.40 -26.96 -24.19
C ALA A 359 -1.43 -26.04 -22.96
N GLU A 360 -0.26 -25.69 -22.43
CA GLU A 360 -0.15 -24.72 -21.33
C GLU A 360 -0.38 -23.28 -21.83
N MET A 361 -0.73 -22.40 -20.89
CA MET A 361 -0.83 -20.96 -21.12
C MET A 361 0.49 -20.42 -21.62
N GLU A 362 0.47 -19.62 -22.68
CA GLU A 362 1.66 -18.86 -23.04
C GLU A 362 1.93 -17.77 -22.00
N GLU A 363 3.21 -17.47 -21.76
CA GLU A 363 3.63 -16.45 -20.80
C GLU A 363 2.99 -15.08 -21.07
N ILE A 364 2.76 -14.75 -22.35
CA ILE A 364 2.11 -13.50 -22.75
C ILE A 364 0.67 -13.40 -22.23
N ASP A 365 -0.09 -14.49 -22.26
CA ASP A 365 -1.49 -14.51 -21.86
C ASP A 365 -1.55 -14.30 -20.35
N LEU A 366 -0.64 -14.94 -19.61
CA LEU A 366 -0.50 -14.75 -18.18
C LEU A 366 -0.08 -13.31 -17.84
N LEU A 367 0.85 -12.71 -18.59
CA LEU A 367 1.28 -11.32 -18.41
C LEU A 367 0.15 -10.32 -18.70
N GLN A 368 -0.69 -10.58 -19.69
CA GLN A 368 -1.85 -9.72 -19.99
C GLN A 368 -2.95 -9.87 -18.93
N ILE A 369 -3.22 -11.11 -18.50
CA ILE A 369 -4.20 -11.41 -17.45
C ILE A 369 -3.78 -10.74 -16.14
N THR A 370 -2.54 -10.96 -15.70
CA THR A 370 -2.00 -10.33 -14.47
C THR A 370 -1.90 -8.81 -14.60
N GLY A 371 -1.75 -8.28 -15.82
CA GLY A 371 -1.86 -6.85 -16.13
C GLY A 371 -3.20 -6.22 -15.75
N ARG A 372 -4.27 -7.00 -15.59
CA ARG A 372 -5.60 -6.54 -15.13
C ARG A 372 -5.71 -6.42 -13.62
N ALA A 373 -4.75 -6.93 -12.86
CA ALA A 373 -4.76 -6.86 -11.40
C ALA A 373 -4.38 -5.46 -10.91
N GLY A 374 -5.15 -4.87 -10.02
CA GLY A 374 -4.99 -3.48 -9.58
C GLY A 374 -5.70 -2.51 -10.52
N ARG A 375 -6.62 -1.75 -9.94
CA ARG A 375 -7.54 -0.81 -10.58
C ARG A 375 -7.29 0.62 -10.09
N PRO A 376 -6.42 1.40 -10.73
CA PRO A 376 -6.30 2.84 -10.44
C PRO A 376 -7.63 3.54 -10.84
N PRO A 377 -8.23 4.47 -10.07
CA PRO A 377 -7.84 5.07 -8.78
C PRO A 377 -8.48 4.42 -7.52
N PHE A 378 -9.12 3.26 -7.66
CA PHE A 378 -9.90 2.63 -6.57
C PHE A 378 -9.06 1.66 -5.74
N ASP A 379 -8.12 0.96 -6.37
CA ASP A 379 -7.06 0.20 -5.73
C ASP A 379 -5.82 1.08 -5.58
N GLN A 380 -6.01 2.31 -5.09
CA GLN A 380 -4.92 3.01 -4.42
C GLN A 380 -4.37 2.04 -3.36
N THR A 381 -3.08 1.72 -3.45
CA THR A 381 -2.31 0.83 -2.55
C THR A 381 -3.01 0.47 -1.25
N GLY A 382 -3.84 -0.58 -1.22
CA GLY A 382 -4.48 -1.07 0.02
C GLY A 382 -5.10 -0.01 0.93
N LEU A 383 -5.50 1.16 0.42
CA LEU A 383 -5.70 2.36 1.24
C LEU A 383 -7.01 2.34 2.05
N ASP A 384 -7.97 1.48 1.68
CA ASP A 384 -9.26 1.32 2.38
C ASP A 384 -9.40 -0.03 3.12
N ALA A 385 -8.44 -0.94 2.98
CA ALA A 385 -8.47 -2.20 3.73
C ALA A 385 -7.75 -2.01 5.06
N ALA A 386 -8.46 -2.21 6.16
CA ALA A 386 -7.85 -2.18 7.48
C ALA A 386 -6.64 -3.14 7.52
N PRO A 387 -5.49 -2.70 8.06
CA PRO A 387 -4.27 -3.50 8.05
C PRO A 387 -4.48 -4.80 8.85
N ASP A 388 -3.94 -5.90 8.31
CA ASP A 388 -3.95 -7.20 8.96
C ASP A 388 -2.87 -7.25 10.04
N TRP A 389 -3.21 -6.75 11.22
CA TRP A 389 -2.27 -6.67 12.36
C TRP A 389 -1.81 -8.05 12.85
N GLU A 390 -2.59 -9.12 12.67
CA GLU A 390 -2.22 -10.48 13.07
C GLU A 390 -1.15 -11.04 12.14
N LEU A 391 -1.30 -10.80 10.82
CA LEU A 391 -0.27 -11.11 9.84
C LEU A 391 1.00 -10.29 10.10
N LEU A 392 0.84 -9.01 10.45
CA LEU A 392 1.96 -8.13 10.79
C LEU A 392 2.70 -8.65 12.02
N LEU A 393 1.98 -8.93 13.10
CA LEU A 393 2.50 -9.46 14.36
C LEU A 393 3.26 -10.78 14.12
N SER A 394 2.65 -11.75 13.43
CA SER A 394 3.27 -13.05 13.17
C SER A 394 4.57 -12.93 12.35
N ARG A 395 4.63 -12.00 11.40
CA ARG A 395 5.84 -11.74 10.60
C ARG A 395 6.94 -11.04 11.40
N LEU A 396 6.58 -10.03 12.20
CA LEU A 396 7.55 -9.28 13.02
C LEU A 396 8.10 -10.14 14.17
N SER A 397 7.32 -11.07 14.72
CA SER A 397 7.78 -12.02 15.76
C SER A 397 8.93 -12.92 15.31
N VAL A 398 9.08 -13.14 14.00
CA VAL A 398 10.18 -13.89 13.40
C VAL A 398 11.20 -12.97 12.71
N GLU A 399 11.32 -11.72 13.18
CA GLU A 399 12.25 -10.70 12.68
C GLU A 399 12.04 -10.32 11.20
N GLY A 400 10.86 -10.61 10.65
CA GLY A 400 10.48 -10.27 9.30
C GLY A 400 10.34 -8.75 9.13
N ARG A 401 10.82 -8.22 7.99
CA ARG A 401 10.70 -6.79 7.69
C ARG A 401 9.41 -6.45 6.96
N ILE A 402 8.91 -5.24 7.20
CA ILE A 402 7.83 -4.61 6.43
C ILE A 402 8.48 -3.91 5.23
N GLU A 403 7.84 -3.96 4.07
CA GLU A 403 8.33 -3.21 2.93
C GLU A 403 8.19 -1.70 3.18
N ARG A 404 9.21 -0.92 2.81
CA ARG A 404 9.25 0.53 3.04
C ARG A 404 7.96 1.24 2.61
N ASN A 405 7.45 0.93 1.41
CA ASN A 405 6.23 1.56 0.89
C ASN A 405 5.00 1.27 1.76
N ILE A 406 4.92 0.06 2.34
CA ILE A 406 3.87 -0.33 3.26
C ILE A 406 4.03 0.39 4.60
N MET A 407 5.26 0.55 5.09
CA MET A 407 5.54 1.33 6.31
C MET A 407 5.10 2.79 6.16
N VAL A 408 5.51 3.45 5.06
CA VAL A 408 5.11 4.83 4.76
C VAL A 408 3.59 4.96 4.70
N LEU A 409 2.92 4.02 4.02
CA LEU A 409 1.46 3.98 3.95
C LEU A 409 0.82 3.86 5.34
N LEU A 410 1.32 2.94 6.16
CA LEU A 410 0.83 2.67 7.51
C LEU A 410 0.96 3.91 8.40
N ILE A 411 2.11 4.61 8.34
CA ILE A 411 2.34 5.84 9.10
C ILE A 411 1.37 6.94 8.65
N ASN A 412 1.15 7.10 7.35
CA ASN A 412 0.24 8.14 6.84
C ASN A 412 -1.21 7.90 7.26
N GLN A 413 -1.71 6.65 7.13
CA GLN A 413 -3.06 6.29 7.58
C GLN A 413 -3.23 6.46 9.09
N PHE A 414 -2.21 6.07 9.86
CA PHE A 414 -2.22 6.26 11.30
C PHE A 414 -2.26 7.74 11.67
N THR A 415 -1.44 8.57 11.02
CA THR A 415 -1.38 10.02 11.22
C THR A 415 -2.74 10.66 10.97
N GLU A 416 -3.41 10.29 9.87
CA GLU A 416 -4.77 10.75 9.57
C GLU A 416 -5.76 10.37 10.68
N ALA A 417 -5.70 9.12 11.16
CA ALA A 417 -6.59 8.62 12.20
C ALA A 417 -6.42 9.36 13.54
N ILE A 418 -5.18 9.58 13.99
CA ILE A 418 -4.91 10.25 15.28
C ILE A 418 -5.05 11.78 15.20
N ALA A 419 -4.84 12.38 14.02
CA ALA A 419 -5.00 13.83 13.83
C ALA A 419 -6.46 14.28 14.01
N ALA A 420 -7.42 13.37 13.77
CA ALA A 420 -8.85 13.62 13.99
C ALA A 420 -9.24 13.60 15.48
N GLU A 421 -8.39 13.09 16.38
CA GLU A 421 -8.72 12.94 17.80
C GLU A 421 -8.45 14.22 18.60
N PRO A 422 -9.26 14.56 19.62
CA PRO A 422 -9.03 15.72 20.47
C PRO A 422 -7.82 15.53 21.40
N ASN A 423 -7.35 16.59 22.05
CA ASN A 423 -6.25 16.48 23.04
C ASN A 423 -6.65 15.68 24.28
N VAL A 424 -7.92 15.76 24.65
CA VAL A 424 -8.53 15.06 25.77
C VAL A 424 -9.49 14.03 25.21
N LEU A 425 -9.10 12.76 25.22
CA LEU A 425 -9.98 11.67 24.81
C LEU A 425 -11.02 11.40 25.90
N GLU A 426 -12.24 11.02 25.52
CA GLU A 426 -13.32 10.66 26.44
C GLU A 426 -13.66 9.19 26.25
N LEU A 427 -13.31 8.35 27.22
CA LEU A 427 -13.32 6.90 27.09
C LEU A 427 -14.21 6.23 28.15
N GLU A 428 -14.71 5.04 27.82
CA GLU A 428 -15.59 4.25 28.69
C GLU A 428 -15.05 2.82 28.87
N GLU A 429 -15.31 2.24 30.05
CA GLU A 429 -15.03 0.83 30.35
C GLU A 429 -15.82 -0.13 29.44
N PRO A 430 -15.42 -1.42 29.32
CA PRO A 430 -14.18 -2.02 29.80
C PRO A 430 -12.95 -1.47 29.06
N LEU A 431 -11.86 -1.21 29.78
CA LEU A 431 -10.63 -0.61 29.24
C LEU A 431 -9.37 -1.21 29.87
N ILE A 432 -8.39 -1.53 29.04
CA ILE A 432 -7.04 -1.94 29.44
C ILE A 432 -6.12 -0.74 29.26
N ILE A 433 -5.46 -0.31 30.33
CA ILE A 433 -4.51 0.78 30.33
C ILE A 433 -3.09 0.20 30.42
N VAL A 434 -2.25 0.61 29.46
CA VAL A 434 -0.88 0.13 29.27
C VAL A 434 0.08 1.31 29.43
N GLY A 435 1.13 1.13 30.24
CA GLY A 435 2.18 2.12 30.44
C GLY A 435 3.28 2.03 29.37
N ASP A 436 4.51 2.40 29.74
CA ASP A 436 5.66 2.45 28.84
C ASP A 436 5.98 1.07 28.23
N ILE A 437 6.39 1.07 26.96
CA ILE A 437 6.78 -0.14 26.19
C ILE A 437 8.25 -0.10 25.78
N HIS A 438 8.78 1.07 25.41
CA HIS A 438 10.20 1.29 25.10
C HIS A 438 10.82 0.29 24.13
N GLY A 439 10.16 0.04 23.00
CA GLY A 439 10.70 -0.84 21.95
C GLY A 439 10.90 -2.30 22.37
N GLN A 440 10.27 -2.76 23.45
CA GLN A 440 10.26 -4.16 23.87
C GLN A 440 9.13 -4.93 23.15
N PHE A 441 9.32 -5.17 21.85
CA PHE A 441 8.29 -5.76 20.98
C PHE A 441 7.74 -7.11 21.48
N TYR A 442 8.60 -7.99 21.98
CA TYR A 442 8.20 -9.34 22.44
C TYR A 442 7.35 -9.29 23.72
N ASP A 443 7.64 -8.34 24.61
CA ASP A 443 6.79 -8.07 25.78
C ASP A 443 5.49 -7.38 25.39
N PHE A 444 5.53 -6.53 24.36
CA PHE A 444 4.32 -5.96 23.78
C PHE A 444 3.40 -7.04 23.16
N VAL A 445 3.95 -8.05 22.50
CA VAL A 445 3.17 -9.24 22.09
C VAL A 445 2.52 -9.89 23.30
N LYS A 446 3.25 -10.02 24.42
CA LYS A 446 2.71 -10.57 25.66
C LYS A 446 1.55 -9.74 26.21
N ILE A 447 1.61 -8.40 26.12
CA ILE A 447 0.51 -7.52 26.51
C ILE A 447 -0.76 -7.83 25.71
N LEU A 448 -0.64 -8.01 24.39
CA LEU A 448 -1.77 -8.36 23.52
C LEU A 448 -2.32 -9.77 23.80
N GLU A 449 -1.46 -10.74 24.12
CA GLU A 449 -1.89 -12.09 24.54
C GLU A 449 -2.67 -12.06 25.85
N LEU A 450 -2.21 -11.26 26.82
CA LEU A 450 -2.89 -11.12 28.11
C LEU A 450 -4.22 -10.42 27.92
N GLY A 451 -4.23 -9.29 27.21
CA GLY A 451 -5.42 -8.46 27.05
C GLY A 451 -6.48 -9.07 26.14
N GLY A 452 -6.07 -9.70 25.04
CA GLY A 452 -6.93 -10.22 23.97
C GLY A 452 -7.02 -9.28 22.76
N ALA A 453 -7.53 -9.79 21.64
CA ALA A 453 -7.72 -8.99 20.44
C ALA A 453 -8.69 -7.82 20.70
N PRO A 454 -8.42 -6.60 20.19
CA PRO A 454 -9.31 -5.48 20.42
C PRO A 454 -10.70 -5.69 19.82
N ASP A 455 -11.71 -5.39 20.62
CA ASP A 455 -13.12 -5.37 20.24
C ASP A 455 -13.90 -4.42 21.17
N PRO A 456 -15.21 -4.19 20.97
CA PRO A 456 -15.98 -3.30 21.85
C PRO A 456 -16.03 -3.71 23.34
N LYS A 457 -15.64 -4.94 23.68
CA LYS A 457 -15.52 -5.48 25.05
C LYS A 457 -14.07 -5.56 25.54
N CYS A 458 -13.09 -5.39 24.66
CA CYS A 458 -11.67 -5.38 24.96
C CYS A 458 -11.03 -4.15 24.30
N LYS A 459 -11.05 -3.02 25.02
CA LYS A 459 -10.50 -1.75 24.56
C LYS A 459 -9.14 -1.48 25.20
N TYR A 460 -8.28 -0.71 24.53
CA TYR A 460 -6.94 -0.36 24.98
C TYR A 460 -6.68 1.13 24.98
N LEU A 461 -6.02 1.62 26.03
CA LEU A 461 -5.41 2.93 26.11
C LEU A 461 -3.92 2.77 26.44
N PHE A 462 -3.07 3.23 25.53
CA PHE A 462 -1.62 3.23 25.71
C PHE A 462 -1.15 4.63 26.12
N LEU A 463 -0.40 4.74 27.22
CA LEU A 463 -0.09 6.02 27.85
C LEU A 463 1.11 6.78 27.25
N GLY A 464 1.93 6.14 26.42
CA GLY A 464 3.08 6.77 25.76
C GLY A 464 4.34 5.92 25.85
N ASP A 465 5.47 6.47 25.38
CA ASP A 465 6.81 5.86 25.41
C ASP A 465 6.86 4.49 24.74
N TYR A 466 6.55 4.49 23.45
CA TYR A 466 6.57 3.32 22.57
C TYR A 466 7.97 2.99 22.07
N VAL A 467 8.82 4.01 21.97
CA VAL A 467 10.14 3.97 21.32
C VAL A 467 11.29 4.19 22.30
N ASP A 468 12.49 4.09 21.75
CA ASP A 468 13.80 4.20 22.42
C ASP A 468 14.05 3.11 23.46
N ARG A 469 15.34 2.98 23.85
CA ARG A 469 15.87 2.04 24.85
C ARG A 469 15.93 0.61 24.33
N GLY A 470 14.78 0.02 24.00
CA GLY A 470 14.68 -1.25 23.28
C GLY A 470 15.06 -1.10 21.80
N GLN A 471 15.31 -2.23 21.14
CA GLN A 471 15.80 -2.28 19.75
C GLN A 471 14.69 -2.53 18.70
N PHE A 472 13.45 -2.64 19.15
CA PHE A 472 12.30 -3.02 18.32
C PHE A 472 11.17 -1.96 18.37
N GLY A 473 11.54 -0.67 18.41
CA GLY A 473 10.58 0.44 18.45
C GLY A 473 9.72 0.50 17.19
N ILE A 474 10.30 0.21 16.02
CA ILE A 474 9.55 0.24 14.75
C ILE A 474 8.51 -0.88 14.69
N GLU A 475 8.84 -2.06 15.21
CA GLU A 475 7.93 -3.20 15.26
C GLU A 475 6.76 -2.95 16.22
N VAL A 476 7.02 -2.36 17.38
CA VAL A 476 5.99 -1.90 18.33
C VAL A 476 5.04 -0.92 17.64
N LEU A 477 5.57 0.14 17.03
CA LEU A 477 4.76 1.13 16.34
C LEU A 477 3.97 0.55 15.18
N ALA A 478 4.58 -0.32 14.36
CA ALA A 478 3.89 -0.91 13.22
C ALA A 478 2.62 -1.64 13.63
N VAL A 479 2.68 -2.46 14.68
CA VAL A 479 1.50 -3.15 15.19
C VAL A 479 0.52 -2.19 15.86
N LEU A 480 0.99 -1.25 16.66
CA LEU A 480 0.13 -0.22 17.29
C LEU A 480 -0.64 0.61 16.26
N MET A 481 0.04 1.06 15.20
CA MET A 481 -0.57 1.79 14.08
C MET A 481 -1.62 0.93 13.38
N ALA A 482 -1.30 -0.34 13.10
CA ALA A 482 -2.25 -1.26 12.48
C ALA A 482 -3.50 -1.50 13.35
N LEU A 483 -3.31 -1.67 14.67
CA LEU A 483 -4.40 -1.79 15.63
C LEU A 483 -5.26 -0.53 15.66
N LYS A 484 -4.66 0.67 15.68
CA LYS A 484 -5.41 1.95 15.67
C LYS A 484 -6.24 2.11 14.40
N ILE A 485 -5.66 1.84 13.23
CA ILE A 485 -6.36 1.98 11.94
C ILE A 485 -7.52 0.99 11.85
N LYS A 486 -7.33 -0.25 12.32
CA LYS A 486 -8.38 -1.29 12.28
C LYS A 486 -9.48 -1.08 13.34
N TYR A 487 -9.12 -0.57 14.52
CA TYR A 487 -10.02 -0.42 15.66
C TYR A 487 -9.99 1.01 16.23
N PRO A 488 -10.42 2.02 15.44
CA PRO A 488 -10.31 3.43 15.84
C PRO A 488 -11.07 3.76 17.13
N ASP A 489 -12.17 3.05 17.39
CA ASP A 489 -13.03 3.23 18.58
C ASP A 489 -12.74 2.22 19.71
N CYS A 490 -11.64 1.47 19.63
CA CYS A 490 -11.24 0.52 20.69
C CYS A 490 -9.78 0.64 21.09
N VAL A 491 -8.94 1.31 20.30
CA VAL A 491 -7.50 1.47 20.59
C VAL A 491 -7.15 2.95 20.56
N TRP A 492 -6.58 3.44 21.66
CA TRP A 492 -6.15 4.83 21.81
C TRP A 492 -4.71 4.93 22.27
N LEU A 493 -4.02 5.96 21.79
CA LEU A 493 -2.61 6.19 22.01
C LEU A 493 -2.41 7.62 22.50
N LEU A 494 -1.74 7.79 23.63
CA LEU A 494 -1.32 9.08 24.13
C LEU A 494 0.14 9.34 23.78
N ARG A 495 0.53 10.61 23.76
CA ARG A 495 1.91 11.02 23.56
C ARG A 495 2.70 10.82 24.85
N GLY A 496 3.83 10.10 24.77
CA GLY A 496 4.86 10.09 25.80
C GLY A 496 5.95 11.12 25.55
N ASN A 497 6.91 11.21 26.45
CA ASN A 497 8.04 12.13 26.28
C ASN A 497 9.03 11.64 25.22
N HIS A 498 9.10 10.33 24.98
CA HIS A 498 9.94 9.74 23.95
C HIS A 498 9.38 9.89 22.53
N GLU A 499 8.11 10.20 22.36
CA GLU A 499 7.51 10.56 21.06
C GLU A 499 7.85 12.02 20.65
N SER A 500 9.15 12.34 20.66
CA SER A 500 9.73 13.66 20.37
C SER A 500 11.04 13.54 19.60
N ARG A 501 11.36 14.56 18.78
CA ARG A 501 12.62 14.61 18.03
C ARG A 501 13.81 14.67 18.97
N GLN A 502 13.68 15.40 20.08
CA GLN A 502 14.74 15.55 21.06
C GLN A 502 15.15 14.21 21.68
N MET A 503 14.20 13.37 22.09
CA MET A 503 14.50 12.07 22.71
C MET A 503 14.98 11.05 21.68
N THR A 504 14.27 10.91 20.57
CA THR A 504 14.59 9.89 19.55
C THR A 504 15.92 10.11 18.83
N THR A 505 16.41 11.36 18.79
CA THR A 505 17.75 11.69 18.28
C THR A 505 18.84 11.44 19.33
N PHE A 506 18.52 11.58 20.61
CA PHE A 506 19.47 11.36 21.70
C PHE A 506 19.66 9.87 22.00
N PHE A 507 18.58 9.10 21.93
CA PHE A 507 18.58 7.65 22.08
C PHE A 507 18.66 6.97 20.70
N ASN A 508 18.08 5.79 20.55
CA ASN A 508 18.35 4.89 19.43
C ASN A 508 17.26 4.84 18.36
N PHE A 509 16.06 5.42 18.55
CA PHE A 509 14.97 5.25 17.57
C PHE A 509 15.27 5.89 16.21
N ARG A 510 15.97 7.04 16.17
CA ARG A 510 16.39 7.65 14.90
C ARG A 510 17.34 6.72 14.13
N ASP A 511 18.33 6.16 14.84
CA ASP A 511 19.31 5.26 14.24
C ASP A 511 18.66 3.93 13.82
N GLU A 512 17.69 3.44 14.60
CA GLU A 512 16.84 2.30 14.25
C GLU A 512 16.12 2.53 12.92
N CYS A 513 15.46 3.69 12.76
CA CYS A 513 14.76 4.06 11.53
C CYS A 513 15.70 4.15 10.34
N VAL A 514 16.84 4.83 10.48
CA VAL A 514 17.82 5.00 9.39
C VAL A 514 18.44 3.66 8.98
N LYS A 515 18.69 2.75 9.92
CA LYS A 515 19.28 1.44 9.63
C LYS A 515 18.28 0.44 9.05
N LYS A 516 17.05 0.39 9.57
CA LYS A 516 16.01 -0.54 9.07
C LYS A 516 15.36 -0.03 7.78
N TYR A 517 15.28 1.29 7.61
CA TYR A 517 14.67 1.98 6.46
C TYR A 517 15.54 3.16 6.00
N ASP A 518 15.15 4.40 6.32
CA ASP A 518 15.86 5.63 5.99
C ASP A 518 15.38 6.81 6.85
N ALA A 519 15.96 7.99 6.62
CA ALA A 519 15.62 9.21 7.34
C ALA A 519 14.23 9.78 6.99
N GLU A 520 13.64 9.41 5.85
CA GLU A 520 12.30 9.86 5.47
C GLU A 520 11.25 9.18 6.35
N VAL A 521 11.38 7.86 6.56
CA VAL A 521 10.51 7.11 7.47
C VAL A 521 10.58 7.67 8.90
N TYR A 522 11.77 8.04 9.37
CA TYR A 522 11.93 8.72 10.67
C TYR A 522 11.13 10.03 10.74
N ASN A 523 11.24 10.89 9.71
CA ASN A 523 10.53 12.17 9.70
C ASN A 523 9.01 11.97 9.69
N LEU A 524 8.50 10.98 8.96
CA LEU A 524 7.08 10.62 8.97
C LEU A 524 6.61 10.16 10.36
N PHE A 525 7.42 9.38 11.09
CA PHE A 525 7.11 9.07 12.48
C PHE A 525 7.05 10.31 13.37
N MET A 526 7.95 11.28 13.17
CA MET A 526 7.92 12.53 13.94
C MET A 526 6.67 13.36 13.66
N GLU A 527 6.21 13.40 12.41
CA GLU A 527 4.94 14.03 12.03
C GLU A 527 3.74 13.31 12.67
N ALA A 528 3.74 11.97 12.68
CA ALA A 528 2.72 11.18 13.36
C ALA A 528 2.71 11.46 14.88
N PHE A 529 3.89 11.50 15.51
CA PHE A 529 4.01 11.76 16.95
C PHE A 529 3.50 13.15 17.36
N ASP A 530 3.65 14.15 16.50
CA ASP A 530 3.09 15.48 16.73
C ASP A 530 1.56 15.45 16.81
N CYS A 531 0.91 14.48 16.18
CA CYS A 531 -0.53 14.33 16.17
C CYS A 531 -1.10 13.50 17.34
N LEU A 532 -0.29 12.94 18.24
CA LEU A 532 -0.77 12.09 19.35
C LEU A 532 -1.51 12.89 20.45
N PRO A 533 -2.71 12.46 20.89
CA PRO A 533 -3.42 13.02 22.05
C PRO A 533 -2.58 13.10 23.32
N LEU A 534 -2.92 14.05 24.22
CA LEU A 534 -2.10 14.33 25.40
C LEU A 534 -2.59 13.63 26.67
N CYS A 535 -3.90 13.43 26.78
CA CYS A 535 -4.50 12.76 27.93
C CYS A 535 -5.84 12.12 27.55
N ALA A 536 -6.34 11.25 28.41
CA ALA A 536 -7.72 10.78 28.34
C ALA A 536 -8.44 10.90 29.68
N ARG A 537 -9.76 11.05 29.63
CA ARG A 537 -10.66 10.94 30.77
C ARG A 537 -11.48 9.67 30.62
N VAL A 538 -11.32 8.74 31.57
CA VAL A 538 -11.98 7.43 31.54
C VAL A 538 -13.15 7.41 32.52
N ASN A 539 -14.34 6.97 32.06
CA ASN A 539 -15.60 6.96 32.82
C ASN A 539 -15.93 8.30 33.51
N ARG A 540 -15.44 9.42 32.97
CA ARG A 540 -15.52 10.76 33.58
C ARG A 540 -14.94 10.84 35.01
N ARG A 541 -14.16 9.84 35.44
CA ARG A 541 -13.65 9.70 36.82
C ARG A 541 -12.14 9.57 36.90
N LEU A 542 -11.47 9.07 35.87
CA LEU A 542 -10.02 8.87 35.90
C LEU A 542 -9.37 9.83 34.92
N PHE A 543 -8.35 10.57 35.39
CA PHE A 543 -7.46 11.32 34.51
C PHE A 543 -6.29 10.43 34.13
N THR A 544 -6.05 10.24 32.84
CA THR A 544 -4.95 9.42 32.33
C THR A 544 -4.01 10.28 31.49
N VAL A 545 -2.72 10.21 31.77
CA VAL A 545 -1.68 11.05 31.16
C VAL A 545 -0.35 10.31 31.20
N HIS A 546 0.62 10.67 30.37
CA HIS A 546 1.94 10.03 30.41
C HIS A 546 2.73 10.35 31.69
N GLY A 547 3.07 11.63 31.87
CA GLY A 547 3.82 12.16 33.01
C GLY A 547 2.89 12.46 34.18
N GLY A 548 2.24 13.63 34.18
CA GLY A 548 1.40 14.02 35.31
C GLY A 548 0.84 15.44 35.26
N LEU A 549 1.03 16.20 36.35
CA LEU A 549 0.41 17.51 36.56
C LEU A 549 1.37 18.68 36.31
N SER A 550 0.78 19.83 35.98
CA SER A 550 1.48 21.11 35.84
C SER A 550 0.99 22.11 36.89
N PRO A 551 1.84 23.03 37.40
CA PRO A 551 1.38 24.18 38.18
C PRO A 551 0.38 25.07 37.41
N GLY A 552 0.43 25.06 36.08
CA GLY A 552 -0.48 25.81 35.22
C GLY A 552 -1.79 25.08 34.88
N LEU A 553 -2.00 23.87 35.41
CA LEU A 553 -3.14 23.01 35.10
C LEU A 553 -4.03 22.84 36.34
N THR A 554 -5.13 23.59 36.38
CA THR A 554 -6.19 23.44 37.40
C THR A 554 -7.37 22.65 36.85
N HIS A 555 -7.74 22.83 35.58
CA HIS A 555 -8.85 22.14 34.93
C HIS A 555 -8.42 21.38 33.67
N ILE A 556 -8.97 20.18 33.47
CA ILE A 556 -8.71 19.35 32.27
C ILE A 556 -9.04 20.11 30.97
N ASP A 557 -10.05 20.98 31.00
CA ASP A 557 -10.46 21.75 29.82
C ASP A 557 -9.34 22.64 29.26
N GLN A 558 -8.38 23.07 30.10
CA GLN A 558 -7.22 23.86 29.63
C GLN A 558 -6.34 23.08 28.63
N ILE A 559 -6.40 21.75 28.65
CA ILE A 559 -5.63 20.88 27.75
C ILE A 559 -6.21 20.91 26.33
N LYS A 560 -7.51 21.19 26.19
CA LYS A 560 -8.19 21.24 24.88
C LYS A 560 -7.63 22.32 23.96
N ASP A 561 -7.15 23.42 24.53
CA ASP A 561 -6.64 24.58 23.79
C ASP A 561 -5.14 24.48 23.44
N ILE A 562 -4.45 23.42 23.85
CA ILE A 562 -3.03 23.23 23.54
C ILE A 562 -2.85 22.88 22.06
N VAL A 563 -2.06 23.66 21.33
CA VAL A 563 -1.61 23.28 19.98
C VAL A 563 -0.58 22.15 20.10
N ARG A 564 -1.03 20.90 19.98
CA ARG A 564 -0.20 19.70 20.17
C ARG A 564 0.66 19.30 18.97
N THR A 565 0.28 19.73 17.76
CA THR A 565 0.90 19.38 16.46
C THR A 565 2.24 20.08 16.24
N LYS A 566 3.15 19.89 17.19
CA LYS A 566 4.49 20.45 17.23
C LYS A 566 5.36 19.61 18.16
N GLU A 567 6.67 19.83 18.07
CA GLU A 567 7.62 19.34 19.07
C GLU A 567 7.24 19.85 20.48
N PRO A 568 7.28 18.99 21.52
CA PRO A 568 6.99 19.42 22.88
C PRO A 568 7.92 20.58 23.30
N PRO A 569 7.37 21.67 23.86
CA PRO A 569 8.19 22.78 24.34
C PRO A 569 9.04 22.35 25.54
N ARG A 570 10.09 23.12 25.85
CA ARG A 570 10.96 22.85 27.01
C ARG A 570 10.31 23.17 28.37
N THR A 571 9.20 23.90 28.38
CA THR A 571 8.50 24.38 29.59
C THR A 571 7.01 24.55 29.33
N GLY A 572 6.22 24.59 30.40
CA GLY A 572 4.79 24.88 30.38
C GLY A 572 3.93 23.62 30.31
N VAL A 573 2.61 23.77 30.40
CA VAL A 573 1.65 22.66 30.61
C VAL A 573 1.88 21.48 29.65
N PHE A 574 2.14 21.74 28.37
CA PHE A 574 2.40 20.67 27.40
C PHE A 574 3.69 19.87 27.74
N CYS A 575 4.78 20.54 28.12
CA CYS A 575 5.99 19.87 28.62
C CYS A 575 5.66 19.06 29.88
N ASP A 576 4.96 19.69 30.82
CA ASP A 576 4.74 19.13 32.13
C ASP A 576 3.87 17.88 32.10
N LEU A 577 2.83 17.84 31.27
CA LEU A 577 1.98 16.66 31.04
C LEU A 577 2.81 15.43 30.64
N LEU A 578 3.92 15.60 29.93
CA LEU A 578 4.79 14.52 29.46
C LEU A 578 5.91 14.17 30.45
N TRP A 579 6.34 15.09 31.31
CA TRP A 579 7.61 14.99 32.06
C TRP A 579 7.49 15.10 33.57
N SER A 580 6.35 15.54 34.11
CA SER A 580 6.23 15.72 35.56
C SER A 580 6.18 14.37 36.29
N ASP A 581 6.71 14.33 37.51
CA ASP A 581 6.69 13.13 38.35
C ASP A 581 6.00 13.40 39.70
N PRO A 582 5.30 12.43 40.33
CA PRO A 582 4.81 12.58 41.69
C PRO A 582 5.97 12.48 42.69
N ILE A 583 5.87 13.20 43.82
CA ILE A 583 6.84 13.07 44.92
C ILE A 583 6.76 11.66 45.50
N ASP A 584 7.87 10.93 45.48
CA ASP A 584 8.01 9.65 46.17
C ASP A 584 8.27 9.87 47.68
N PRO A 585 7.32 9.52 48.57
CA PRO A 585 7.48 9.73 50.01
C PRO A 585 8.67 8.97 50.60
N GLN A 586 9.09 7.87 49.97
CA GLN A 586 10.23 7.07 50.43
C GLN A 586 11.59 7.71 50.07
N LYS A 587 11.66 8.45 48.96
CA LYS A 587 12.89 9.11 48.47
C LYS A 587 13.04 10.55 48.99
N HIS A 588 11.93 11.21 49.32
CA HIS A 588 11.89 12.63 49.65
C HIS A 588 11.28 12.91 51.03
N GLN A 589 11.77 12.23 52.07
CA GLN A 589 11.27 12.38 53.45
C GLN A 589 11.33 13.83 53.98
N SER A 590 12.29 14.64 53.52
CA SER A 590 12.50 16.04 53.93
C SER A 590 11.56 17.06 53.26
N LEU A 591 10.84 16.68 52.20
CA LEU A 591 9.94 17.57 51.42
C LEU A 591 8.46 17.34 51.78
N SER A 592 8.19 16.61 52.86
CA SER A 592 6.83 16.21 53.24
C SER A 592 6.00 17.37 53.78
N GLY A 593 5.08 17.89 52.95
CA GLY A 593 3.77 18.32 53.44
C GLY A 593 3.31 19.76 53.17
N LYS A 594 4.09 20.63 52.53
CA LYS A 594 3.64 22.02 52.24
C LYS A 594 3.71 22.46 50.77
N GLU A 595 4.67 21.97 49.99
CA GLU A 595 4.84 22.42 48.60
C GLU A 595 4.02 21.54 47.64
N THR A 596 3.26 22.19 46.76
CA THR A 596 2.42 21.53 45.75
C THR A 596 3.24 21.08 44.54
N PHE A 597 4.21 21.90 44.11
CA PHE A 597 5.09 21.64 42.97
C PHE A 597 6.52 22.10 43.26
N LEU A 598 7.50 21.31 42.81
CA LEU A 598 8.94 21.60 42.91
C LEU A 598 9.62 21.39 41.55
N PRO A 599 10.73 22.06 41.22
CA PRO A 599 11.50 21.74 40.01
C PRO A 599 11.92 20.26 39.98
N ASN A 600 11.84 19.62 38.82
CA ASN A 600 12.24 18.22 38.67
C ASN A 600 13.69 18.09 38.21
N ASP A 601 14.60 18.03 39.20
CA ASP A 601 16.04 17.90 38.97
C ASP A 601 16.42 16.56 38.32
N VAL A 602 15.61 15.51 38.50
CA VAL A 602 15.86 14.19 37.90
C VAL A 602 15.67 14.24 36.38
N ARG A 603 14.67 14.99 35.92
CA ARG A 603 14.36 15.15 34.48
C ARG A 603 15.07 16.36 33.87
N GLY A 604 15.51 17.32 34.67
CA GLY A 604 16.11 18.58 34.22
C GLY A 604 15.12 19.54 33.54
N CYS A 605 13.82 19.25 33.62
CA CYS A 605 12.70 20.06 33.12
C CYS A 605 11.42 19.67 33.88
N SER A 606 10.33 20.42 33.71
CA SER A 606 9.05 20.16 34.41
C SER A 606 9.18 20.20 35.94
N TYR A 607 8.22 19.60 36.64
CA TYR A 607 8.02 19.66 38.08
C TYR A 607 7.81 18.28 38.69
N VAL A 608 8.13 18.16 39.97
CA VAL A 608 7.67 17.10 40.85
C VAL A 608 6.44 17.59 41.60
N TYR A 609 5.33 16.86 41.58
CA TYR A 609 4.06 17.27 42.21
C TYR A 609 3.74 16.44 43.45
N GLY A 610 3.33 17.12 44.52
CA GLY A 610 3.02 16.49 45.80
C GLY A 610 1.60 15.94 45.89
N PHE A 611 1.34 15.16 46.95
CA PHE A 611 0.00 14.65 47.27
C PHE A 611 -1.07 15.75 47.32
N GLN A 612 -0.73 16.94 47.83
CA GLN A 612 -1.68 18.04 47.94
C GLN A 612 -2.08 18.60 46.56
N ALA A 613 -1.15 18.67 45.60
CA ALA A 613 -1.45 19.08 44.24
C ALA A 613 -2.36 18.06 43.53
N ALA A 614 -2.02 16.78 43.63
CA ALA A 614 -2.85 15.70 43.08
C ALA A 614 -4.26 15.71 43.68
N LYS A 615 -4.36 15.84 45.00
CA LYS A 615 -5.64 15.94 45.72
C LYS A 615 -6.47 17.11 45.22
N GLN A 616 -5.89 18.31 45.19
CA GLN A 616 -6.60 19.52 44.76
C GLN A 616 -7.11 19.40 43.33
N PHE A 617 -6.27 18.92 42.40
CA PHE A 617 -6.67 18.71 41.01
C PHE A 617 -7.84 17.72 40.88
N LEU A 618 -7.82 16.62 41.64
CA LEU A 618 -8.90 15.64 41.65
C LEU A 618 -10.21 16.24 42.16
N GLU A 619 -10.17 17.00 43.25
CA GLU A 619 -11.35 17.68 43.83
C GLU A 619 -11.93 18.72 42.86
N GLU A 620 -11.09 19.57 42.26
CA GLU A 620 -11.49 20.62 41.32
C GLU A 620 -12.12 20.07 40.03
N ASN A 621 -11.72 18.87 39.59
CA ASN A 621 -12.22 18.24 38.37
C ASN A 621 -13.24 17.12 38.64
N SER A 622 -13.62 16.90 39.90
CA SER A 622 -14.54 15.82 40.31
C SER A 622 -14.09 14.43 39.86
N LEU A 623 -12.79 14.14 40.02
CA LEU A 623 -12.15 12.89 39.62
C LEU A 623 -11.78 12.01 40.81
N LEU A 624 -11.59 10.73 40.55
CA LEU A 624 -11.23 9.71 41.53
C LEU A 624 -9.70 9.51 41.64
N SER A 625 -8.99 9.50 40.52
CA SER A 625 -7.56 9.17 40.48
C SER A 625 -6.88 9.67 39.21
N ILE A 626 -5.56 9.85 39.29
CA ILE A 626 -4.65 10.09 38.17
C ILE A 626 -3.93 8.78 37.85
N ILE A 627 -4.01 8.32 36.62
CA ILE A 627 -3.28 7.14 36.14
C ILE A 627 -2.20 7.62 35.17
N ARG A 628 -0.95 7.27 35.45
CA ARG A 628 0.22 7.70 34.68
C ARG A 628 1.20 6.58 34.36
N ALA A 629 2.17 6.86 33.50
CA ALA A 629 3.23 5.92 33.09
C ALA A 629 4.64 6.44 33.45
N HIS A 630 5.62 6.56 32.56
CA HIS A 630 6.86 7.36 32.62
C HIS A 630 7.94 7.07 33.71
N GLU A 631 7.63 6.31 34.77
CA GLU A 631 8.60 5.92 35.81
C GLU A 631 8.62 4.40 35.98
N ALA A 632 9.77 3.77 35.74
CA ALA A 632 9.98 2.34 35.95
C ALA A 632 9.65 1.94 37.40
N GLN A 633 8.85 0.89 37.55
CA GLN A 633 8.43 0.33 38.84
C GLN A 633 8.86 -1.12 38.98
N LEU A 634 9.43 -1.49 40.13
CA LEU A 634 9.89 -2.86 40.39
C LEU A 634 8.79 -3.91 40.21
N GLU A 635 7.58 -3.60 40.65
CA GLU A 635 6.40 -4.46 40.53
C GLU A 635 5.57 -4.16 39.26
N GLY A 636 6.05 -3.31 38.36
CA GLY A 636 5.29 -2.86 37.17
C GLY A 636 4.18 -1.86 37.47
N TYR A 637 3.94 -1.54 38.75
CA TYR A 637 3.01 -0.48 39.15
C TYR A 637 3.39 0.12 40.50
N LYS A 638 2.80 1.27 40.83
CA LYS A 638 2.85 1.88 42.15
C LYS A 638 1.57 2.66 42.45
N MET A 639 0.97 2.38 43.59
CA MET A 639 -0.15 3.16 44.12
C MET A 639 0.37 4.18 45.13
N TYR A 640 0.03 5.45 44.93
CA TYR A 640 0.38 6.53 45.84
C TYR A 640 -0.69 6.70 46.92
N LYS A 641 -0.45 7.64 47.85
CA LYS A 641 -1.31 7.90 49.00
C LYS A 641 -2.79 8.04 48.61
N GLU A 642 -3.65 7.38 49.37
CA GLU A 642 -5.09 7.39 49.17
C GLU A 642 -5.72 8.75 49.48
N HIS A 643 -6.78 9.08 48.74
CA HIS A 643 -7.61 10.23 49.03
C HIS A 643 -8.41 10.00 50.32
N PRO A 644 -8.42 10.93 51.29
CA PRO A 644 -9.02 10.69 52.62
C PRO A 644 -10.53 10.41 52.61
N THR A 645 -11.24 10.85 51.56
CA THR A 645 -12.70 10.67 51.47
C THR A 645 -13.11 9.49 50.60
N THR A 646 -12.36 9.15 49.56
CA THR A 646 -12.72 8.06 48.64
C THR A 646 -12.00 6.75 48.99
N ASN A 647 -10.98 6.80 49.86
CA ASN A 647 -10.08 5.67 50.17
C ASN A 647 -9.53 5.00 48.90
N PHE A 648 -9.26 5.80 47.87
CA PHE A 648 -8.73 5.34 46.59
C PHE A 648 -7.40 6.06 46.31
N PRO A 649 -6.39 5.39 45.73
CA PRO A 649 -5.10 6.01 45.41
C PRO A 649 -5.27 7.28 44.58
N THR A 650 -4.66 8.38 45.03
CA THR A 650 -4.72 9.67 44.27
C THR A 650 -3.98 9.59 42.95
N VAL A 651 -2.87 8.84 42.91
CA VAL A 651 -2.06 8.60 41.72
C VAL A 651 -1.75 7.10 41.63
N ILE A 652 -1.78 6.56 40.42
CA ILE A 652 -1.33 5.21 40.10
C ILE A 652 -0.34 5.30 38.94
N THR A 653 0.88 4.82 39.13
CA THR A 653 1.86 4.65 38.05
C THR A 653 1.78 3.21 37.53
N ILE A 654 1.68 3.05 36.22
CA ILE A 654 1.70 1.77 35.50
C ILE A 654 2.91 1.74 34.57
N PHE A 655 3.66 0.65 34.59
CA PHE A 655 4.85 0.45 33.77
C PHE A 655 4.81 -0.92 33.11
N SER A 656 4.84 -0.97 31.78
CA SER A 656 4.52 -2.16 31.00
C SER A 656 5.73 -2.79 30.29
N ALA A 657 6.96 -2.36 30.63
CA ALA A 657 8.21 -2.91 30.14
C ALA A 657 8.91 -3.75 31.24
N PRO A 658 8.80 -5.10 31.21
CA PRO A 658 9.44 -5.96 32.20
C PRO A 658 10.94 -6.11 31.91
N ASN A 659 11.74 -6.39 32.94
CA ASN A 659 13.21 -6.45 32.85
C ASN A 659 13.78 -5.31 31.99
N TYR A 660 13.36 -4.09 32.30
CA TYR A 660 13.64 -2.92 31.48
C TYR A 660 15.13 -2.76 31.21
N CYS A 661 15.48 -2.40 29.96
CA CYS A 661 16.86 -2.31 29.48
C CYS A 661 17.71 -3.58 29.71
N ASP A 662 17.09 -4.75 29.84
CA ASP A 662 17.71 -6.05 30.13
C ASP A 662 18.47 -6.16 31.47
N ILE A 663 18.31 -5.18 32.36
CA ILE A 663 19.10 -5.07 33.61
C ILE A 663 18.27 -4.76 34.86
N TYR A 664 17.06 -4.20 34.72
CA TYR A 664 16.29 -3.74 35.88
C TYR A 664 15.65 -4.88 36.67
N ASP A 665 15.47 -6.05 36.07
CA ASP A 665 14.81 -7.23 36.66
C ASP A 665 13.43 -6.92 37.28
N ASN A 666 12.76 -5.88 36.79
CA ASN A 666 11.43 -5.49 37.23
C ASN A 666 10.35 -6.34 36.56
N LYS A 667 9.20 -6.46 37.21
CA LYS A 667 7.96 -6.91 36.56
C LYS A 667 7.36 -5.78 35.75
N ALA A 668 6.46 -6.12 34.84
CA ALA A 668 5.55 -5.18 34.20
C ALA A 668 4.12 -5.41 34.67
N ALA A 669 3.24 -4.43 34.43
CA ALA A 669 1.82 -4.58 34.67
C ALA A 669 0.97 -3.88 33.61
N ILE A 670 -0.26 -4.36 33.46
CA ILE A 670 -1.36 -3.66 32.80
C ILE A 670 -2.49 -3.44 33.79
N LEU A 671 -3.25 -2.36 33.62
CA LEU A 671 -4.40 -2.04 34.45
C LEU A 671 -5.69 -2.35 33.68
N ARG A 672 -6.53 -3.24 34.19
CA ARG A 672 -7.86 -3.52 33.67
C ARG A 672 -8.90 -2.77 34.48
N PHE A 673 -9.68 -1.95 33.80
CA PHE A 673 -10.79 -1.24 34.39
C PHE A 673 -12.10 -1.78 33.82
N GLN A 674 -12.88 -2.43 34.67
CA GLN A 674 -14.14 -3.07 34.32
C GLN A 674 -15.05 -3.16 35.55
N ASP A 675 -16.35 -2.96 35.37
CA ASP A 675 -17.36 -2.99 36.42
C ASP A 675 -17.05 -2.03 37.58
N ASN A 676 -16.48 -0.85 37.27
CA ASN A 676 -15.92 0.11 38.23
C ASN A 676 -14.82 -0.46 39.16
N THR A 677 -14.22 -1.59 38.80
CA THR A 677 -13.10 -2.19 39.52
C THR A 677 -11.80 -2.01 38.75
N VAL A 678 -10.73 -1.70 39.48
CA VAL A 678 -9.37 -1.61 38.95
C VAL A 678 -8.62 -2.88 39.33
N ASN A 679 -8.23 -3.68 38.35
CA ASN A 679 -7.42 -4.87 38.53
C ASN A 679 -6.05 -4.66 37.87
N ILE A 680 -4.97 -4.91 38.59
CA ILE A 680 -3.62 -4.83 38.06
C ILE A 680 -3.12 -6.24 37.79
N GLN A 681 -2.82 -6.50 36.52
CA GLN A 681 -2.29 -7.78 36.07
C GLN A 681 -0.80 -7.64 35.78
N GLN A 682 0.03 -8.29 36.59
CA GLN A 682 1.48 -8.30 36.43
C GLN A 682 1.95 -9.40 35.47
N PHE A 683 3.09 -9.19 34.82
CA PHE A 683 3.76 -10.18 33.97
C PHE A 683 5.28 -10.01 33.95
N LEU A 684 5.97 -11.06 33.54
CA LEU A 684 7.43 -11.13 33.42
C LEU A 684 7.87 -10.96 31.96
N HIS A 685 9.17 -10.73 31.77
CA HIS A 685 9.75 -10.54 30.45
C HIS A 685 9.69 -11.80 29.59
N THR A 686 9.68 -11.58 28.28
CA THR A 686 9.72 -12.59 27.23
C THR A 686 11.10 -12.54 26.56
N PRO A 687 11.71 -13.70 26.26
CA PRO A 687 12.95 -13.72 25.49
C PRO A 687 12.80 -13.00 24.14
N HIS A 688 13.82 -12.24 23.75
CA HIS A 688 13.89 -11.57 22.46
C HIS A 688 15.24 -11.84 21.77
N PRO A 689 15.34 -11.66 20.44
CA PRO A 689 16.60 -11.72 19.71
C PRO A 689 17.62 -10.73 20.26
N TYR A 690 18.88 -11.15 20.25
CA TYR A 690 19.99 -10.31 20.67
C TYR A 690 20.42 -9.37 19.53
N VAL A 691 20.50 -8.08 19.84
CA VAL A 691 20.98 -7.04 18.93
C VAL A 691 22.15 -6.34 19.59
N LEU A 692 23.25 -6.17 18.86
CA LEU A 692 24.42 -5.43 19.37
C LEU A 692 24.03 -3.97 19.66
N PRO A 693 24.67 -3.32 20.65
CA PRO A 693 24.41 -1.92 20.96
C PRO A 693 24.47 -1.03 19.72
N ASN A 694 23.55 -0.07 19.64
CA ASN A 694 23.40 0.85 18.52
C ASN A 694 23.18 0.15 17.16
N CYS A 695 22.66 -1.09 17.15
CA CYS A 695 22.48 -1.90 15.93
C CYS A 695 23.77 -2.03 15.11
N MET A 696 24.94 -2.13 15.76
CA MET A 696 26.21 -2.39 15.07
C MET A 696 26.19 -3.74 14.39
N ASP A 697 26.82 -3.82 13.21
CA ASP A 697 27.07 -5.13 12.61
C ASP A 697 28.31 -5.80 13.25
N MET A 698 28.47 -7.10 12.99
CA MET A 698 29.55 -7.88 13.57
C MET A 698 30.94 -7.38 13.12
N PHE A 699 31.06 -6.79 11.93
CA PHE A 699 32.31 -6.24 11.44
C PHE A 699 32.65 -4.91 12.14
N GLU A 700 31.70 -3.99 12.25
CA GLU A 700 31.85 -2.74 13.00
C GLU A 700 32.29 -3.01 14.44
N TRP A 701 31.73 -4.03 15.07
CA TRP A 701 32.08 -4.41 16.44
C TRP A 701 33.44 -5.11 16.54
N SER A 702 33.77 -6.04 15.64
CA SER A 702 34.95 -6.90 15.76
C SER A 702 36.23 -6.35 15.13
N ILE A 703 36.15 -5.52 14.09
CA ILE A 703 37.31 -4.99 13.38
C ILE A 703 38.23 -4.16 14.29
N PRO A 704 37.74 -3.25 15.14
CA PRO A 704 38.60 -2.51 16.05
C PRO A 704 39.41 -3.43 16.97
N PHE A 705 38.78 -4.47 17.51
CA PHE A 705 39.45 -5.47 18.34
C PHE A 705 40.51 -6.25 17.54
N LEU A 706 40.17 -6.69 16.32
CA LEU A 706 41.08 -7.42 15.46
C LEU A 706 42.32 -6.58 15.09
N ILE A 707 42.14 -5.29 14.78
CA ILE A 707 43.24 -4.37 14.47
C ILE A 707 44.18 -4.24 15.66
N VAL A 708 43.64 -4.03 16.87
CA VAL A 708 44.45 -3.93 18.09
C VAL A 708 45.24 -5.22 18.31
N LYS A 709 44.60 -6.39 18.19
CA LYS A 709 45.27 -7.67 18.42
C LYS A 709 46.28 -8.04 17.36
N LEU A 710 46.02 -7.75 16.09
CA LEU A 710 47.02 -7.92 15.05
C LEU A 710 48.20 -6.98 15.27
N SER A 711 47.96 -5.73 15.67
CA SER A 711 49.02 -4.78 16.01
C SER A 711 49.88 -5.28 17.19
N ASP A 712 49.26 -5.82 18.24
CA ASP A 712 49.97 -6.44 19.37
C ASP A 712 50.87 -7.60 18.90
N ILE A 713 50.34 -8.47 18.02
CA ILE A 713 51.07 -9.61 17.45
C ILE A 713 52.25 -9.14 16.59
N PHE A 714 52.03 -8.18 15.69
CA PHE A 714 53.08 -7.64 14.83
C PHE A 714 54.15 -6.91 15.63
N HIS A 715 53.76 -6.14 16.65
CA HIS A 715 54.73 -5.51 17.53
C HIS A 715 55.60 -6.56 18.23
N THR A 716 54.97 -7.61 18.78
CA THR A 716 55.69 -8.69 19.47
C THR A 716 56.69 -9.39 18.52
N LEU A 717 56.26 -9.71 17.31
CA LEU A 717 57.11 -10.34 16.28
C LEU A 717 58.24 -9.45 15.77
N ALA A 718 58.09 -8.13 15.85
CA ALA A 718 59.09 -7.16 15.40
C ALA A 718 60.06 -6.71 16.51
N SER A 719 59.81 -7.11 17.76
CA SER A 719 60.65 -6.77 18.92
C SER A 719 61.67 -7.86 19.33
N ASP A 720 61.75 -8.95 18.55
CA ASP A 720 62.86 -9.91 18.50
C ASP A 720 63.77 -9.59 17.28
#